data_AF-L8X781-F1
#
_entry.id   AF-L8X781-F1
#
_cell.length_a   1.000
_cell.length_b   1.000
_cell.length_c   1.000
_cell.angle_alpha   90.00
_cell.angle_beta   90.00
_cell.angle_gamma   90.00
#
_symmetry.space_group_name_H-M   'P 1'
#
loop_
_entity.id
_entity.type
_entity.pdbx_description
1 polymer ?
#
loop_
_entity_poly.entity_id
_entity_poly.type
_entity_poly.pdbx_seq_one_letter_code
_entity_poly.pdbx_strand_id
1 'polypeptide(L)'
;MRISISYVPLIAPSTSLARIKFLASIADTFIYVVSKMGTTGSAANVAINTSLPAIISRIREHTPVPLAVGFGVATRQQFETVADAGADGVVVGSRLVSVIRDAGSDAPRAVQSYCAELTAQGQPRQLQAQRPASAVSPALPVPEADPLSADALKVTEPTVLPARFGAFGGQYVPEALVDCLVELEQAHKAALADPEFWKEFEGLYGYMNRPSKLYLAERLTEATGGARIWFKREDLNHTGSHKINNAIGQILLARRIGKKRIIAETGAGQHGVATATVCARFGMECIVYMGAEDVRRQALNVFRMRMLGATVVPVHSGSKTLKDAINDAMRDWVTNLSTTHYLVGSAIGPHPFPTIVRDFQRIIGREIKSQMAEIKGKLPDVVIACVGGGSNAIGTFYDFINEPGVRLVGVEAGGEGVDTKHHSATLSLGVPGVLHGVRTYLLQSASGQITETHSISAGLDYPGVGPEHAWLKDSGRAEYIVATDEEALRGFRMCTQLEGIIPALESSHAVWGTVQIAKTLPKDHDVVMCLSGRGDKDVEQISELLPGKWAEKLDWHIRLCRHARAPVTYMNRGIPIPFYHDALRSTMVRRTTMFGLLVKAALTFASVTTTTDNALIACLQKGGTSNAVLTASSPEYNTSRLANINTRISYFPTAIVFPYVLNVLQLQRTNAESFFRNTAQDVQKYVKCGAANGVAVVGRSGGHSYASYGVGGKDGALVIDLSKMKAFSVDRSGSAKIQTGNRLGEIAEKLWDNGQRALPHGGHTAFGGFGPFSRVAGLLHDHVTSAEVVLANGTITTASATQNQDLFWALRGAGASYGIVTEWTFSTLPAPPTVISYRVDYNEVVLTPQQAKELLKSWQKIALSAPDNLSVICSIGRALPIGGPNLYLDVSHFRGTYYGTKAEFDVLSSNWSSIYSPGNFTSKVNNWYDGLVALSGPLSTSEPEASINFFAKSIFTKSAVTTSQWDRLFQFIGETHGLRLGYGGGVSKRAADFTSFAHRDAVISFQFFAGITPNPFPADGVPFLNKLAAVVDPNPKAAWVDACVKY
;
A
#
# COMPACT_ATOMS: atom_id res chain seq x y z
N MET A 1 -35.48 35.60 13.83
CA MET A 1 -34.35 35.68 14.78
C MET A 1 -33.13 36.14 14.00
N ARG A 2 -32.71 37.40 14.15
CA ARG A 2 -31.39 37.85 13.69
C ARG A 2 -30.38 37.24 14.64
N ILE A 3 -29.73 36.14 14.25
CA ILE A 3 -28.61 35.62 15.02
C ILE A 3 -27.46 36.58 14.73
N SER A 4 -26.93 37.25 15.75
CA SER A 4 -25.81 38.20 15.69
C SER A 4 -24.49 37.49 15.34
N ILE A 5 -24.42 36.84 14.17
CA ILE A 5 -23.24 36.16 13.66
C ILE A 5 -22.64 37.01 12.55
N SER A 6 -21.40 37.45 12.76
CA SER A 6 -20.60 38.15 11.76
C SER A 6 -20.27 37.28 10.56
N TYR A 7 -20.26 37.86 9.36
CA TYR A 7 -19.78 37.18 8.17
C TYR A 7 -18.29 37.45 7.94
N VAL A 8 -17.47 36.39 8.06
CA VAL A 8 -16.02 36.44 7.87
C VAL A 8 -15.67 35.81 6.52
N PRO A 9 -15.48 36.60 5.45
CA PRO A 9 -15.05 36.07 4.17
C PRO A 9 -13.60 35.60 4.24
N LEU A 10 -13.29 34.61 3.41
CA LEU A 10 -11.96 34.05 3.27
C LEU A 10 -11.38 34.48 1.93
N ILE A 11 -10.13 34.93 1.90
CA ILE A 11 -9.38 35.25 0.67
C ILE A 11 -8.15 34.35 0.58
N ALA A 12 -7.99 33.69 -0.56
CA ALA A 12 -6.84 32.84 -0.87
C ALA A 12 -5.87 33.55 -1.82
N PRO A 13 -4.61 33.09 -1.95
CA PRO A 13 -3.67 33.64 -2.92
C PRO A 13 -4.20 33.61 -4.36
N SER A 14 -4.97 32.56 -4.71
CA SER A 14 -5.60 32.40 -6.03
C SER A 14 -6.79 33.31 -6.29
N THR A 15 -7.37 33.95 -5.26
CA THR A 15 -8.58 34.78 -5.40
C THR A 15 -8.33 35.98 -6.32
N SER A 16 -9.16 36.10 -7.35
CA SER A 16 -9.10 37.16 -8.36
C SER A 16 -9.46 38.54 -7.80
N LEU A 17 -9.01 39.60 -8.47
CA LEU A 17 -9.24 40.98 -8.02
C LEU A 17 -10.74 41.32 -7.93
N ALA A 18 -11.54 40.87 -8.90
CA ALA A 18 -12.98 41.08 -8.88
C ALA A 18 -13.63 40.41 -7.66
N ARG A 19 -13.20 39.19 -7.34
CA ARG A 19 -13.67 38.44 -6.18
C ARG A 19 -13.21 39.06 -4.85
N ILE A 20 -11.98 39.58 -4.78
CA ILE A 20 -11.49 40.34 -3.62
C ILE A 20 -12.38 41.56 -3.35
N LYS A 21 -12.70 42.36 -4.37
CA LYS A 21 -13.57 43.54 -4.23
C LYS A 21 -14.96 43.17 -3.70
N PHE A 22 -15.52 42.08 -4.21
CA PHE A 22 -16.80 41.56 -3.72
C PHE A 22 -16.70 41.10 -2.25
N LEU A 23 -15.74 40.23 -1.92
CA LEU A 23 -15.56 39.72 -0.55
C LEU A 23 -15.27 40.85 0.45
N ALA A 24 -14.51 41.86 0.05
CA ALA A 24 -14.26 43.07 0.83
C ALA A 24 -15.54 43.86 1.12
N SER A 25 -16.49 43.91 0.17
CA SER A 25 -17.75 44.66 0.32
C SER A 25 -18.75 44.01 1.29
N ILE A 26 -18.63 42.71 1.55
CA ILE A 26 -19.52 41.96 2.44
C ILE A 26 -18.89 41.60 3.80
N ALA A 27 -17.61 41.95 4.00
CA ALA A 27 -16.90 41.71 5.26
C ALA A 27 -17.33 42.74 6.31
N ASP A 28 -17.82 42.28 7.47
CA ASP A 28 -18.30 43.16 8.55
C ASP A 28 -17.36 43.26 9.76
N THR A 29 -16.47 42.28 9.95
CA THR A 29 -15.66 42.14 11.17
C THR A 29 -14.18 42.00 10.86
N PHE A 30 -13.81 40.96 10.12
CA PHE A 30 -12.45 40.77 9.62
C PHE A 30 -12.50 39.89 8.35
N ILE A 31 -11.43 39.92 7.56
CA ILE A 31 -11.23 39.01 6.44
C ILE A 31 -10.17 37.98 6.85
N TYR A 32 -10.50 36.69 6.69
CA TYR A 32 -9.54 35.61 6.88
C TYR A 32 -8.68 35.46 5.63
N VAL A 33 -7.38 35.74 5.74
CA VAL A 33 -6.44 35.62 4.62
C VAL A 33 -5.63 34.33 4.76
N VAL A 34 -5.65 33.50 3.73
CA VAL A 34 -4.85 32.26 3.69
C VAL A 34 -3.44 32.59 3.24
N SER A 35 -2.43 32.23 4.03
CA SER A 35 -1.04 32.57 3.72
C SER A 35 -0.47 31.80 2.51
N LYS A 36 -0.96 30.60 2.20
CA LYS A 36 -0.45 29.72 1.12
C LYS A 36 -1.54 28.84 0.51
N MET A 37 -1.29 28.33 -0.70
CA MET A 37 -2.12 27.29 -1.31
C MET A 37 -1.91 25.94 -0.59
N GLY A 38 -2.97 25.16 -0.36
CA GLY A 38 -2.91 23.82 0.24
C GLY A 38 -4.10 23.47 1.16
N THR A 39 -3.96 22.40 1.97
CA THR A 39 -4.93 22.01 3.03
C THR A 39 -4.34 22.17 4.44
N THR A 40 -5.21 22.26 5.46
CA THR A 40 -4.78 22.49 6.85
C THR A 40 -3.95 21.31 7.38
N GLY A 41 -2.79 21.62 7.97
CA GLY A 41 -1.87 20.65 8.56
C GLY A 41 -0.71 21.38 9.26
N SER A 42 -0.31 20.94 10.47
CA SER A 42 0.83 21.54 11.17
C SER A 42 2.12 21.05 10.53
N ALA A 43 2.81 21.93 9.82
CA ALA A 43 4.17 21.66 9.39
C ALA A 43 5.08 22.71 10.04
N ALA A 44 5.64 22.37 11.21
CA ALA A 44 6.59 23.23 11.92
C ALA A 44 7.82 23.58 11.07
N ASN A 45 8.09 22.79 10.02
CA ASN A 45 9.24 22.92 9.13
C ASN A 45 8.94 23.61 7.79
N VAL A 46 7.77 24.24 7.61
CA VAL A 46 7.41 24.91 6.34
C VAL A 46 7.50 26.42 6.49
N ALA A 47 8.25 27.05 5.59
CA ALA A 47 8.39 28.50 5.52
C ALA A 47 7.05 29.19 5.18
N ILE A 48 6.84 30.40 5.71
CA ILE A 48 5.71 31.25 5.32
C ILE A 48 5.92 31.76 3.89
N ASN A 49 4.82 31.90 3.16
CA ASN A 49 4.82 32.40 1.79
C ASN A 49 5.48 33.78 1.72
N THR A 50 6.55 33.90 0.94
CA THR A 50 7.30 35.14 0.74
C THR A 50 6.48 36.22 0.04
N SER A 51 5.42 35.85 -0.69
CA SER A 51 4.50 36.79 -1.34
C SER A 51 3.40 37.32 -0.42
N LEU A 52 3.35 36.91 0.86
CA LEU A 52 2.31 37.33 1.80
C LEU A 52 2.17 38.86 1.93
N PRO A 53 3.24 39.68 2.04
CA PRO A 53 3.11 41.13 2.10
C PRO A 53 2.39 41.72 0.88
N ALA A 54 2.67 41.20 -0.32
CA ALA A 54 2.02 41.64 -1.56
C ALA A 54 0.53 41.27 -1.58
N ILE A 55 0.16 40.09 -1.06
CA ILE A 55 -1.25 39.66 -0.94
C ILE A 55 -2.01 40.57 0.02
N ILE A 56 -1.44 40.87 1.18
CA ILE A 56 -2.03 41.76 2.18
C ILE A 56 -2.22 43.17 1.60
N SER A 57 -1.19 43.71 0.94
CA SER A 57 -1.26 45.02 0.29
C SER A 57 -2.39 45.08 -0.74
N ARG A 58 -2.51 44.07 -1.60
CA ARG A 58 -3.56 43.96 -2.62
C ARG A 58 -4.97 43.95 -2.04
N ILE A 59 -5.18 43.29 -0.90
CA ILE A 59 -6.49 43.27 -0.23
C ILE A 59 -6.77 44.61 0.44
N ARG A 60 -5.75 45.19 1.11
CA ARG A 60 -5.86 46.45 1.84
C ARG A 60 -6.27 47.64 0.97
N GLU A 61 -5.89 47.63 -0.31
CA GLU A 61 -6.35 48.62 -1.30
C GLU A 61 -7.88 48.68 -1.47
N HIS A 62 -8.61 47.65 -1.03
CA HIS A 62 -10.05 47.52 -1.25
C HIS A 62 -10.87 47.47 0.03
N THR A 63 -10.25 47.45 1.21
CA THR A 63 -10.98 47.40 2.47
C THR A 63 -10.19 47.94 3.66
N PRO A 64 -10.84 48.72 4.55
CA PRO A 64 -10.28 49.06 5.86
C PRO A 64 -10.50 47.95 6.90
N VAL A 65 -11.25 46.90 6.57
CA VAL A 65 -11.58 45.80 7.50
C VAL A 65 -10.30 45.07 7.93
N PRO A 66 -10.17 44.69 9.23
CA PRO A 66 -9.02 43.93 9.71
C PRO A 66 -8.73 42.66 8.91
N LEU A 67 -7.46 42.37 8.65
CA LEU A 67 -6.99 41.18 7.94
C LEU A 67 -6.34 40.22 8.95
N ALA A 68 -7.02 39.11 9.22
CA ALA A 68 -6.48 38.03 10.03
C ALA A 68 -5.87 36.96 9.14
N VAL A 69 -4.55 36.78 9.20
CA VAL A 69 -3.85 35.81 8.35
C VAL A 69 -3.71 34.51 9.11
N GLY A 70 -4.07 33.40 8.47
CA GLY A 70 -3.89 32.07 9.03
C GLY A 70 -3.26 31.09 8.05
N PHE A 71 -3.33 29.81 8.42
CA PHE A 71 -2.87 28.66 7.64
C PHE A 71 -1.37 28.37 7.74
N GLY A 72 -1.00 27.29 8.44
CA GLY A 72 0.39 26.81 8.55
C GLY A 72 1.26 27.50 9.60
N VAL A 73 0.71 28.43 10.39
CA VAL A 73 1.40 29.04 11.54
C VAL A 73 1.36 28.09 12.72
N ALA A 74 2.52 27.76 13.28
CA ALA A 74 2.71 26.83 14.38
C ALA A 74 3.73 27.32 15.42
N THR A 75 4.68 28.19 15.04
CA THR A 75 5.75 28.68 15.93
C THR A 75 5.68 30.20 16.12
N ARG A 76 6.36 30.71 17.16
CA ARG A 76 6.52 32.15 17.41
C ARG A 76 7.16 32.88 16.23
N GLN A 77 8.23 32.33 15.66
CA GLN A 77 8.92 32.92 14.52
C GLN A 77 7.98 33.08 13.31
N GLN A 78 7.12 32.08 13.08
CA GLN A 78 6.11 32.15 12.04
C GLN A 78 5.05 33.23 12.35
N PHE A 79 4.59 33.31 13.60
CA PHE A 79 3.69 34.38 14.04
C PHE A 79 4.27 35.77 13.76
N GLU A 80 5.54 36.01 14.11
CA GLU A 80 6.23 37.27 13.88
C GLU A 80 6.35 37.60 12.39
N THR A 81 6.72 36.62 11.57
CA THR A 81 6.78 36.79 10.11
C THR A 81 5.43 37.20 9.50
N VAL A 82 4.33 36.62 9.98
CA VAL A 82 2.97 37.01 9.53
C VAL A 82 2.61 38.41 10.00
N ALA A 83 2.92 38.74 11.26
CA ALA A 83 2.67 40.06 11.81
C ALA A 83 3.46 41.13 11.03
N ASP A 84 4.74 40.90 10.78
CA ASP A 84 5.65 41.80 10.05
C ASP A 84 5.23 42.00 8.59
N ALA A 85 4.55 41.01 7.98
CA ALA A 85 3.98 41.14 6.64
C ALA A 85 2.80 42.13 6.54
N GLY A 86 2.29 42.65 7.67
CA GLY A 86 1.21 43.65 7.71
C GLY A 86 -0.16 43.11 8.09
N ALA A 87 -0.23 41.91 8.67
CA ALA A 87 -1.47 41.34 9.20
C ALA A 87 -1.93 42.08 10.47
N ASP A 88 -3.25 42.23 10.64
CA ASP A 88 -3.85 42.79 11.87
C ASP A 88 -4.06 41.70 12.94
N GLY A 89 -4.19 40.44 12.50
CA GLY A 89 -4.31 39.28 13.38
C GLY A 89 -3.64 38.04 12.77
N VAL A 90 -3.28 37.08 13.62
CA VAL A 90 -2.70 35.80 13.21
C VAL A 90 -3.55 34.66 13.75
N VAL A 91 -3.97 33.74 12.88
CA VAL A 91 -4.82 32.60 13.26
C VAL A 91 -4.03 31.30 13.32
N VAL A 92 -4.01 30.68 14.50
CA VAL A 92 -3.32 29.41 14.79
C VAL A 92 -4.32 28.34 15.20
N GLY A 93 -4.69 27.48 14.24
CA GLY A 93 -5.67 26.40 14.45
C GLY A 93 -5.02 25.02 14.60
N SER A 94 -4.46 24.48 13.51
CA SER A 94 -4.01 23.08 13.44
C SER A 94 -2.98 22.69 14.50
N ARG A 95 -2.06 23.61 14.86
CA ARG A 95 -1.09 23.34 15.91
C ARG A 95 -1.75 23.25 17.28
N LEU A 96 -2.73 24.10 17.57
CA LEU A 96 -3.50 24.05 18.82
C LEU A 96 -4.25 22.73 18.96
N VAL A 97 -4.87 22.25 17.87
CA VAL A 97 -5.53 20.93 17.84
C VAL A 97 -4.54 19.80 18.09
N SER A 98 -3.34 19.85 17.48
CA SER A 98 -2.28 18.86 17.77
C SER A 98 -1.85 18.89 19.23
N VAL A 99 -1.66 20.08 19.82
CA VAL A 99 -1.31 20.24 21.24
C VAL A 99 -2.38 19.63 22.15
N ILE A 100 -3.66 19.88 21.87
CA ILE A 100 -4.78 19.30 22.63
C ILE A 100 -4.78 17.77 22.52
N ARG A 101 -4.65 17.25 21.28
CA ARG A 101 -4.66 15.80 21.02
C ARG A 101 -3.50 15.09 21.71
N ASP A 102 -2.29 15.66 21.61
CA ASP A 102 -1.06 15.02 22.08
C ASP A 102 -0.95 15.07 23.63
N ALA A 103 -1.60 16.03 24.28
CA ALA A 103 -1.57 16.21 25.73
C ALA A 103 -2.65 15.41 26.50
N GLY A 104 -3.67 14.87 25.82
CA GLY A 104 -4.72 14.07 26.48
C GLY A 104 -5.40 14.80 27.63
N SER A 105 -5.36 14.23 28.84
CA SER A 105 -5.98 14.82 30.04
C SER A 105 -5.29 16.10 30.54
N ASP A 106 -4.06 16.39 30.11
CA ASP A 106 -3.33 17.62 30.48
C ASP A 106 -3.46 18.74 29.43
N ALA A 107 -4.40 18.60 28.49
CA ALA A 107 -4.63 19.57 27.42
C ALA A 107 -4.74 21.03 27.88
N PRO A 108 -5.42 21.38 29.00
CA PRO A 108 -5.50 22.78 29.43
C PRO A 108 -4.13 23.41 29.72
N ARG A 109 -3.24 22.69 30.44
CA ARG A 109 -1.88 23.18 30.74
C ARG A 109 -1.01 23.23 29.49
N ALA A 110 -1.08 22.22 28.63
CA ALA A 110 -0.32 22.20 27.38
C ALA A 110 -0.73 23.34 26.44
N VAL A 111 -2.03 23.62 26.32
CA VAL A 111 -2.55 24.77 25.57
C VAL A 111 -2.09 26.08 26.19
N GLN A 112 -2.17 26.23 27.51
CA GLN A 112 -1.71 27.44 28.20
C GLN A 112 -0.23 27.71 27.94
N SER A 113 0.64 26.70 28.08
CA SER A 113 2.07 26.80 27.81
C SER A 113 2.35 27.17 26.36
N TYR A 114 1.65 26.53 25.40
CA TYR A 114 1.80 26.83 23.98
C TYR A 114 1.37 28.27 23.65
N CYS A 115 0.24 28.74 24.18
CA CYS A 115 -0.21 30.11 24.00
C CYS A 115 0.77 31.11 24.62
N ALA A 116 1.34 30.82 25.79
CA ALA A 116 2.34 31.67 26.43
C ALA A 116 3.63 31.78 25.60
N GLU A 117 4.10 30.65 25.06
CA GLU A 117 5.24 30.61 24.13
C GLU A 117 4.97 31.44 22.86
N LEU A 118 3.81 31.24 22.24
CA LEU A 118 3.44 31.92 20.99
C LEU A 118 3.26 33.44 21.18
N THR A 119 2.75 33.87 22.34
CA THR A 119 2.51 35.28 22.64
C THR A 119 3.68 35.98 23.34
N ALA A 120 4.73 35.23 23.69
CA ALA A 120 5.84 35.70 24.53
C ALA A 120 5.38 36.26 25.90
N GLN A 121 4.28 35.73 26.45
CA GLN A 121 3.73 36.16 27.73
C GLN A 121 4.71 35.81 28.86
N GLY A 122 5.26 36.82 29.55
CA GLY A 122 6.23 36.66 30.64
C GLY A 122 7.68 37.00 30.29
N GLN A 123 7.99 37.34 29.04
CA GLN A 123 9.29 37.88 28.64
C GLN A 123 9.31 39.42 28.67
N PRO A 124 10.46 40.08 28.90
CA PRO A 124 10.57 41.54 28.81
C PRO A 124 10.14 42.00 27.42
N ARG A 125 9.19 42.95 27.35
CA ARG A 125 8.78 43.57 26.09
C ARG A 125 10.03 44.14 25.39
N GLN A 126 10.48 43.52 24.31
CA GLN A 126 11.36 44.22 23.37
C GLN A 126 10.55 45.36 22.75
N LEU A 127 11.04 46.59 22.92
CA LEU A 127 10.51 47.77 22.23
C LEU A 127 10.67 47.55 20.72
N GLN A 128 9.67 46.96 20.07
CA GLN A 128 9.57 47.04 18.61
C GLN A 128 9.46 48.53 18.25
N ALA A 129 10.26 48.95 17.28
CA ALA A 129 10.19 50.28 16.69
C ALA A 129 8.72 50.62 16.41
N GLN A 130 8.30 51.81 16.85
CA GLN A 130 6.95 52.31 16.67
C GLN A 130 6.50 52.05 15.22
N ARG A 131 5.59 51.10 15.02
CA ARG A 131 4.71 51.15 13.85
C ARG A 131 4.09 52.55 13.89
N PRO A 132 4.12 53.32 12.78
CA PRO A 132 3.35 54.55 12.71
C PRO A 132 1.95 54.19 13.17
N ALA A 133 1.42 54.95 14.13
CA ALA A 133 0.04 54.80 14.56
C ALA A 133 -0.84 55.08 13.32
N SER A 134 -1.11 54.05 12.51
CA SER A 134 -2.24 54.10 11.60
C SER A 134 -3.44 54.21 12.50
N ALA A 135 -4.06 55.38 12.46
CA ALA A 135 -5.19 55.78 13.26
C ALA A 135 -6.12 54.59 13.55
N VAL A 136 -6.49 54.44 14.82
CA VAL A 136 -7.72 53.75 15.21
C VAL A 136 -8.80 54.27 14.28
N SER A 137 -9.12 53.50 13.24
CA SER A 137 -10.15 53.86 12.29
C SER A 137 -11.48 53.28 12.79
N PRO A 138 -12.58 53.96 12.47
CA PRO A 138 -13.79 53.99 13.31
C PRO A 138 -14.49 52.63 13.36
N ALA A 139 -15.51 52.53 14.21
CA ALA A 139 -16.50 51.47 14.10
C ALA A 139 -16.84 51.22 12.63
N LEU A 140 -16.59 49.98 12.17
CA LEU A 140 -16.82 49.57 10.79
C LEU A 140 -18.26 49.95 10.41
N PRO A 141 -18.50 50.62 9.27
CA PRO A 141 -19.86 50.87 8.82
C PRO A 141 -20.53 49.51 8.60
N VAL A 142 -21.48 49.18 9.48
CA VAL A 142 -22.41 48.09 9.23
C VAL A 142 -23.19 48.49 7.98
N PRO A 143 -23.17 47.70 6.89
CA PRO A 143 -23.97 48.00 5.71
C PRO A 143 -25.42 48.28 6.13
N GLU A 144 -25.99 49.43 5.77
CA GLU A 144 -27.39 49.77 6.11
C GLU A 144 -28.38 48.77 5.51
N ALA A 145 -27.99 48.09 4.42
CA ALA A 145 -28.73 47.01 3.80
C ALA A 145 -28.27 45.65 4.33
N ASP A 146 -29.22 44.72 4.48
CA ASP A 146 -28.91 43.32 4.76
C ASP A 146 -27.98 42.77 3.65
N PRO A 147 -26.71 42.44 3.95
CA PRO A 147 -25.78 41.88 2.97
C PRO A 147 -26.23 40.49 2.49
N LEU A 148 -27.20 39.87 3.17
CA LEU A 148 -27.87 38.63 2.79
C LEU A 148 -29.23 38.85 2.13
N SER A 149 -29.60 40.11 1.82
CA SER A 149 -30.79 40.36 1.00
C SER A 149 -30.62 39.67 -0.35
N ALA A 150 -31.70 39.06 -0.84
CA ALA A 150 -31.70 38.31 -2.09
C ALA A 150 -31.20 39.14 -3.29
N ASP A 151 -31.27 40.48 -3.20
CA ASP A 151 -30.78 41.40 -4.23
C ASP A 151 -29.28 41.77 -4.07
N ALA A 152 -28.71 41.75 -2.87
CA ALA A 152 -27.26 41.92 -2.66
C ALA A 152 -26.47 40.65 -3.03
N LEU A 153 -27.06 39.46 -2.81
CA LEU A 153 -26.53 38.17 -3.28
C LEU A 153 -26.66 37.97 -4.81
N LYS A 154 -27.50 38.78 -5.48
CA LYS A 154 -27.60 38.82 -6.96
C LYS A 154 -26.42 39.55 -7.62
N VAL A 155 -25.48 40.13 -6.86
CA VAL A 155 -24.24 40.69 -7.40
C VAL A 155 -23.37 39.54 -7.93
N THR A 156 -23.74 39.11 -9.14
CA THR A 156 -23.07 38.20 -10.06
C THR A 156 -22.51 36.93 -9.42
N GLU A 157 -23.36 35.90 -9.25
CA GLU A 157 -22.83 34.54 -9.28
C GLU A 157 -22.05 34.39 -10.61
N PRO A 158 -20.75 34.06 -10.58
CA PRO A 158 -19.92 34.01 -11.78
C PRO A 158 -20.26 32.83 -12.69
N THR A 159 -21.26 32.01 -12.32
CA THR A 159 -21.64 30.80 -13.04
C THR A 159 -22.49 31.12 -14.26
N VAL A 160 -22.08 30.59 -15.41
CA VAL A 160 -22.68 30.84 -16.73
C VAL A 160 -23.60 29.71 -17.21
N LEU A 161 -23.63 28.60 -16.47
CA LEU A 161 -24.51 27.43 -16.59
C LEU A 161 -25.27 27.22 -15.27
N PRO A 162 -26.44 26.55 -15.27
CA PRO A 162 -27.15 26.24 -14.04
C PRO A 162 -26.27 25.43 -13.09
N ALA A 163 -25.94 26.00 -11.94
CA ALA A 163 -25.09 25.35 -10.94
C ALA A 163 -25.82 24.24 -10.16
N ARG A 164 -27.15 24.14 -10.29
CA ARG A 164 -28.00 23.23 -9.53
C ARG A 164 -29.03 22.52 -10.39
N PHE A 165 -29.40 21.32 -9.96
CA PHE A 165 -30.50 20.51 -10.46
C PHE A 165 -31.57 20.44 -9.37
N GLY A 166 -32.61 21.26 -9.47
CA GLY A 166 -33.53 21.50 -8.35
C GLY A 166 -32.77 21.95 -7.09
N ALA A 167 -32.88 21.19 -6.00
CA ALA A 167 -32.19 21.50 -4.74
C ALA A 167 -30.70 21.04 -4.69
N PHE A 168 -30.27 20.18 -5.61
CA PHE A 168 -28.97 19.51 -5.60
C PHE A 168 -27.95 20.18 -6.52
N GLY A 169 -26.66 19.92 -6.32
CA GLY A 169 -25.58 20.57 -7.06
C GLY A 169 -24.85 21.63 -6.23
N GLY A 170 -24.40 22.70 -6.87
CA GLY A 170 -23.68 23.83 -6.26
C GLY A 170 -22.17 23.66 -6.18
N GLN A 171 -21.51 24.65 -5.59
CA GLN A 171 -20.06 24.71 -5.38
C GLN A 171 -19.74 24.88 -3.88
N TYR A 172 -19.77 23.78 -3.13
CA TYR A 172 -19.45 23.76 -1.70
C TYR A 172 -17.95 23.54 -1.49
N VAL A 173 -17.14 24.43 -2.05
CA VAL A 173 -15.69 24.30 -2.15
C VAL A 173 -14.95 25.36 -1.33
N PRO A 174 -13.67 25.13 -0.98
CA PRO A 174 -12.82 26.21 -0.47
C PRO A 174 -12.70 27.34 -1.49
N GLU A 175 -12.63 28.59 -1.03
CA GLU A 175 -12.50 29.78 -1.89
C GLU A 175 -11.34 29.65 -2.90
N ALA A 176 -10.26 28.97 -2.51
CA ALA A 176 -9.11 28.73 -3.37
C ALA A 176 -9.45 28.08 -4.73
N LEU A 177 -10.56 27.33 -4.83
CA LEU A 177 -11.01 26.64 -6.05
C LEU A 177 -12.00 27.45 -6.91
N VAL A 178 -12.57 28.54 -6.40
CA VAL A 178 -13.69 29.25 -7.05
C VAL A 178 -13.32 29.72 -8.45
N ASP A 179 -12.23 30.47 -8.61
CA ASP A 179 -11.82 31.00 -9.91
C ASP A 179 -11.45 29.89 -10.92
N CYS A 180 -10.87 28.77 -10.45
CA CYS A 180 -10.53 27.64 -11.31
C CYS A 180 -11.78 26.92 -11.84
N LEU A 181 -12.82 26.80 -11.00
CA LEU A 181 -14.10 26.23 -11.44
C LEU A 181 -14.82 27.16 -12.43
N VAL A 182 -14.71 28.48 -12.26
CA VAL A 182 -15.22 29.47 -13.21
C VAL A 182 -14.48 29.37 -14.56
N GLU A 183 -13.15 29.29 -14.55
CA GLU A 183 -12.33 29.06 -15.76
C GLU A 183 -12.79 27.78 -16.49
N LEU A 184 -12.94 26.69 -15.74
CA LEU A 184 -13.35 25.39 -16.28
C LEU A 184 -14.77 25.45 -16.88
N GLU A 185 -15.69 26.15 -16.21
CA GLU A 185 -17.07 26.30 -16.68
C GLU A 185 -17.14 27.11 -17.98
N GLN A 186 -16.42 28.22 -18.04
CA GLN A 186 -16.33 29.05 -19.25
C GLN A 186 -15.72 28.26 -20.41
N ALA A 187 -14.65 27.51 -20.15
CA ALA A 187 -14.02 26.65 -21.14
C ALA A 187 -14.97 25.57 -21.66
N HIS A 188 -15.74 24.94 -20.77
CA HIS A 188 -16.75 23.95 -21.17
C HIS A 188 -17.86 24.58 -22.02
N LYS A 189 -18.43 25.71 -21.57
CA LYS A 189 -19.48 26.43 -22.32
C LYS A 189 -19.00 26.84 -23.71
N ALA A 190 -17.78 27.36 -23.80
CA ALA A 190 -17.16 27.73 -25.08
C ALA A 190 -16.93 26.51 -25.98
N ALA A 191 -16.45 25.39 -25.42
CA ALA A 191 -16.23 24.15 -26.16
C ALA A 191 -17.52 23.56 -26.72
N LEU A 192 -18.63 23.59 -25.96
CA LEU A 192 -19.93 23.09 -26.43
C LEU A 192 -20.46 23.87 -27.64
N ALA A 193 -20.15 25.17 -27.72
CA ALA A 193 -20.57 26.05 -28.81
C ALA A 193 -19.60 26.04 -30.01
N ASP A 194 -18.43 25.41 -29.89
CA ASP A 194 -17.37 25.44 -30.89
C ASP A 194 -17.39 24.18 -31.79
N PRO A 195 -17.71 24.31 -33.09
CA PRO A 195 -17.73 23.17 -34.01
C PRO A 195 -16.38 22.48 -34.17
N GLU A 196 -15.25 23.20 -34.06
CA GLU A 196 -13.93 22.59 -34.21
C GLU A 196 -13.56 21.72 -33.00
N PHE A 197 -14.07 22.06 -31.80
CA PHE A 197 -13.94 21.19 -30.63
C PHE A 197 -14.66 19.85 -30.85
N TRP A 198 -15.90 19.91 -31.34
CA TRP A 198 -16.67 18.70 -31.64
C TRP A 198 -16.05 17.87 -32.76
N LYS A 199 -15.52 18.53 -33.80
CA LYS A 199 -14.79 17.85 -34.87
C LYS A 199 -13.55 17.12 -34.35
N GLU A 200 -12.80 17.69 -33.40
CA GLU A 200 -11.68 16.99 -32.75
C GLU A 200 -12.17 15.83 -31.88
N PHE A 201 -13.21 16.03 -31.05
CA PHE A 201 -13.79 14.99 -30.20
C PHE A 201 -14.36 13.82 -31.00
N GLU A 202 -15.14 14.10 -32.04
CA GLU A 202 -15.75 13.12 -32.94
C GLU A 202 -14.71 12.46 -33.85
N GLY A 203 -13.66 13.18 -34.24
CA GLY A 203 -12.49 12.62 -34.93
C GLY A 203 -11.78 11.51 -34.13
N LEU A 204 -12.01 11.44 -32.82
CA LEU A 204 -11.48 10.40 -31.93
C LEU A 204 -12.45 9.23 -31.74
N TYR A 205 -13.60 9.19 -32.41
CA TYR A 205 -14.56 8.07 -32.30
C TYR A 205 -13.94 6.74 -32.70
N GLY A 206 -13.14 6.71 -33.76
CA GLY A 206 -12.38 5.51 -34.13
C GLY A 206 -11.40 5.05 -33.05
N TYR A 207 -10.79 5.99 -32.32
CA TYR A 207 -9.90 5.68 -31.19
C TYR A 207 -10.67 5.18 -29.96
N MET A 208 -11.85 5.74 -29.68
CA MET A 208 -12.73 5.34 -28.57
C MET A 208 -13.53 4.06 -28.85
N ASN A 209 -13.55 3.60 -30.11
CA ASN A 209 -14.42 2.54 -30.63
C ASN A 209 -15.92 2.90 -30.61
N ARG A 210 -16.25 4.11 -31.10
CA ARG A 210 -17.62 4.61 -31.24
C ARG A 210 -18.10 4.63 -32.71
N PRO A 211 -19.41 4.44 -32.96
CA PRO A 211 -20.46 4.17 -31.97
C PRO A 211 -20.37 2.75 -31.39
N SER A 212 -20.66 2.60 -30.10
CA SER A 212 -20.80 1.26 -29.51
C SER A 212 -22.12 0.64 -29.99
N LYS A 213 -22.21 -0.67 -30.18
CA LYS A 213 -23.42 -1.29 -30.76
C LYS A 213 -24.44 -1.67 -29.69
N LEU A 214 -25.72 -1.70 -30.08
CA LEU A 214 -26.75 -2.45 -29.36
C LEU A 214 -26.63 -3.94 -29.71
N TYR A 215 -26.77 -4.78 -28.69
CA TYR A 215 -26.72 -6.24 -28.80
C TYR A 215 -27.99 -6.83 -28.19
N LEU A 216 -28.76 -7.60 -28.95
CA LEU A 216 -29.89 -8.35 -28.41
C LEU A 216 -29.35 -9.55 -27.62
N ALA A 217 -29.59 -9.56 -26.31
CA ALA A 217 -29.22 -10.67 -25.42
C ALA A 217 -30.30 -11.76 -25.53
N GLU A 218 -30.27 -12.53 -26.62
CA GLU A 218 -31.32 -13.48 -27.00
C GLU A 218 -31.53 -14.57 -25.95
N ARG A 219 -30.44 -15.18 -25.46
CA ARG A 219 -30.52 -16.30 -24.50
C ARG A 219 -30.92 -15.83 -23.11
N LEU A 220 -30.52 -14.63 -22.72
CA LEU A 220 -30.93 -13.97 -21.49
C LEU A 220 -32.39 -13.56 -21.57
N THR A 221 -32.84 -13.04 -22.71
CA THR A 221 -34.26 -12.72 -22.97
C THR A 221 -35.11 -13.98 -22.85
N GLU A 222 -34.71 -15.07 -23.51
CA GLU A 222 -35.40 -16.37 -23.44
C GLU A 222 -35.46 -16.90 -22.00
N ALA A 223 -34.33 -16.93 -21.30
CA ALA A 223 -34.25 -17.38 -19.91
C ALA A 223 -35.06 -16.49 -18.94
N THR A 224 -35.23 -15.21 -19.27
CA THR A 224 -36.02 -14.25 -18.48
C THR A 224 -37.52 -14.44 -18.71
N GLY A 225 -37.92 -14.80 -19.93
CA GLY A 225 -39.33 -15.07 -20.28
C GLY A 225 -40.23 -13.84 -20.42
N GLY A 226 -39.66 -12.63 -20.43
CA GLY A 226 -40.37 -11.34 -20.51
C GLY A 226 -39.91 -10.46 -21.67
N ALA A 227 -39.81 -9.15 -21.45
CA ALA A 227 -39.39 -8.16 -22.45
C ALA A 227 -38.02 -8.47 -23.07
N ARG A 228 -37.78 -7.95 -24.29
CA ARG A 228 -36.50 -8.09 -25.00
C ARG A 228 -35.40 -7.29 -24.31
N ILE A 229 -34.27 -7.93 -24.03
CA ILE A 229 -33.14 -7.30 -23.36
C ILE A 229 -32.06 -6.94 -24.39
N TRP A 230 -31.71 -5.66 -24.44
CA TRP A 230 -30.66 -5.11 -25.28
C TRP A 230 -29.51 -4.59 -24.44
N PHE A 231 -28.28 -4.95 -24.77
CA PHE A 231 -27.08 -4.38 -24.16
C PHE A 231 -26.52 -3.26 -25.03
N LYS A 232 -26.34 -2.07 -24.45
CA LYS A 232 -25.50 -1.01 -25.00
C LYS A 232 -24.04 -1.28 -24.62
N ARG A 233 -23.24 -1.69 -25.60
CA ARG A 233 -21.93 -2.35 -25.43
C ARG A 233 -20.75 -1.39 -25.15
N GLU A 234 -20.84 -0.59 -24.09
CA GLU A 234 -19.72 0.29 -23.66
C GLU A 234 -18.51 -0.49 -23.13
N ASP A 235 -18.67 -1.79 -22.83
CA ASP A 235 -17.61 -2.75 -22.51
C ASP A 235 -16.59 -2.93 -23.64
N LEU A 236 -17.00 -2.66 -24.89
CA LEU A 236 -16.16 -2.75 -26.09
C LEU A 236 -15.40 -1.47 -26.41
N ASN A 237 -15.65 -0.38 -25.68
CA ASN A 237 -14.91 0.86 -25.89
C ASN A 237 -13.41 0.64 -25.66
N HIS A 238 -12.58 1.49 -26.27
CA HIS A 238 -11.16 1.50 -25.94
C HIS A 238 -10.97 1.70 -24.43
N THR A 239 -9.97 1.03 -23.85
CA THR A 239 -9.74 0.83 -22.39
C THR A 239 -10.70 -0.15 -21.68
N GLY A 240 -11.90 -0.40 -22.22
CA GLY A 240 -12.85 -1.43 -21.76
C GLY A 240 -14.04 -0.91 -20.96
N SER A 241 -14.36 0.39 -21.01
CA SER A 241 -15.54 0.96 -20.35
C SER A 241 -15.99 2.31 -20.93
N HIS A 242 -17.16 2.78 -20.49
CA HIS A 242 -17.69 4.13 -20.75
C HIS A 242 -16.78 5.28 -20.28
N LYS A 243 -15.78 5.04 -19.41
CA LYS A 243 -14.95 6.11 -18.83
C LYS A 243 -14.12 6.86 -19.88
N ILE A 244 -13.80 6.23 -21.01
CA ILE A 244 -13.00 6.86 -22.08
C ILE A 244 -13.70 8.08 -22.69
N ASN A 245 -15.04 8.09 -22.76
CA ASN A 245 -15.82 9.20 -23.33
C ASN A 245 -15.54 10.50 -22.56
N ASN A 246 -15.67 10.43 -21.23
CA ASN A 246 -15.39 11.54 -20.33
C ASN A 246 -13.90 11.92 -20.32
N ALA A 247 -13.00 10.93 -20.33
CA ALA A 247 -11.56 11.17 -20.31
C ALA A 247 -11.09 11.96 -21.54
N ILE A 248 -11.59 11.62 -22.74
CA ILE A 248 -11.30 12.38 -23.97
C ILE A 248 -11.88 13.79 -23.90
N GLY A 249 -13.14 13.94 -23.49
CA GLY A 249 -13.76 15.27 -23.42
C GLY A 249 -13.01 16.21 -22.47
N GLN A 250 -12.70 15.73 -21.26
CA GLN A 250 -11.99 16.55 -20.27
C GLN A 250 -10.52 16.82 -20.62
N ILE A 251 -9.79 15.89 -21.25
CA ILE A 251 -8.41 16.18 -21.63
C ILE A 251 -8.34 17.22 -22.77
N LEU A 252 -9.32 17.22 -23.68
CA LEU A 252 -9.44 18.27 -24.70
C LEU A 252 -9.74 19.63 -24.06
N LEU A 253 -10.63 19.67 -23.05
CA LEU A 253 -10.84 20.88 -22.25
C LEU A 253 -9.54 21.33 -21.57
N ALA A 254 -8.84 20.43 -20.88
CA ALA A 254 -7.60 20.74 -20.18
C ALA A 254 -6.52 21.33 -21.10
N ARG A 255 -6.37 20.76 -22.31
CA ARG A 255 -5.47 21.29 -23.35
C ARG A 255 -5.89 22.69 -23.79
N ARG A 256 -7.20 22.91 -23.97
CA ARG A 256 -7.75 24.21 -24.40
C ARG A 256 -7.48 25.32 -23.40
N ILE A 257 -7.52 25.02 -22.10
CA ILE A 257 -7.15 25.96 -21.01
C ILE A 257 -5.66 25.87 -20.62
N GLY A 258 -4.82 25.28 -21.48
CA GLY A 258 -3.36 25.32 -21.34
C GLY A 258 -2.78 24.52 -20.17
N LYS A 259 -3.55 23.64 -19.53
CA LYS A 259 -3.03 22.77 -18.47
C LYS A 259 -2.13 21.70 -19.08
N LYS A 260 -1.08 21.31 -18.36
CA LYS A 260 -0.07 20.34 -18.83
C LYS A 260 -0.01 19.07 -17.98
N ARG A 261 -0.60 19.14 -16.79
CA ARG A 261 -0.62 18.09 -15.79
C ARG A 261 -2.06 17.69 -15.51
N ILE A 262 -2.33 16.39 -15.50
CA ILE A 262 -3.62 15.80 -15.19
C ILE A 262 -3.50 15.01 -13.89
N ILE A 263 -4.44 15.24 -12.98
CA ILE A 263 -4.65 14.38 -11.83
C ILE A 263 -6.02 13.71 -11.92
N ALA A 264 -6.14 12.50 -11.38
CA ALA A 264 -7.41 11.79 -11.26
C ALA A 264 -7.42 10.90 -10.02
N GLU A 265 -8.62 10.55 -9.55
CA GLU A 265 -8.87 9.50 -8.57
C GLU A 265 -9.16 8.16 -9.25
N THR A 266 -9.05 7.03 -8.57
CA THR A 266 -9.64 5.78 -9.06
C THR A 266 -9.87 4.78 -7.93
N GLY A 267 -10.95 3.99 -8.04
CA GLY A 267 -11.26 2.85 -7.16
C GLY A 267 -10.92 1.56 -7.88
N ALA A 268 -11.85 1.03 -8.69
CA ALA A 268 -11.63 -0.18 -9.52
C ALA A 268 -10.48 -0.08 -10.56
N GLY A 269 -9.87 1.09 -10.75
CA GLY A 269 -8.75 1.29 -11.68
C GLY A 269 -9.17 1.73 -13.09
N GLN A 270 -10.41 1.52 -13.53
CA GLN A 270 -10.84 1.83 -14.90
C GLN A 270 -10.75 3.32 -15.27
N HIS A 271 -11.16 4.22 -14.36
CA HIS A 271 -11.03 5.66 -14.60
C HIS A 271 -9.56 6.08 -14.70
N GLY A 272 -8.73 5.57 -13.78
CA GLY A 272 -7.28 5.79 -13.82
C GLY A 272 -6.64 5.28 -15.11
N VAL A 273 -7.02 4.09 -15.61
CA VAL A 273 -6.54 3.55 -16.89
C VAL A 273 -6.99 4.42 -18.07
N ALA A 274 -8.25 4.87 -18.09
CA ALA A 274 -8.75 5.78 -19.13
C ALA A 274 -7.99 7.11 -19.12
N THR A 275 -7.77 7.68 -17.94
CA THR A 275 -7.01 8.93 -17.76
C THR A 275 -5.56 8.77 -18.19
N ALA A 276 -4.88 7.72 -17.75
CA ALA A 276 -3.50 7.42 -18.16
C ALA A 276 -3.38 7.23 -19.68
N THR A 277 -4.37 6.56 -20.28
CA THR A 277 -4.42 6.30 -21.72
C THR A 277 -4.51 7.61 -22.52
N VAL A 278 -5.43 8.51 -22.14
CA VAL A 278 -5.56 9.79 -22.84
C VAL A 278 -4.36 10.70 -22.59
N CYS A 279 -3.79 10.70 -21.37
CA CYS A 279 -2.59 11.48 -21.08
C CYS A 279 -1.39 11.03 -21.91
N ALA A 280 -1.20 9.71 -22.05
CA ALA A 280 -0.16 9.14 -22.91
C ALA A 280 -0.34 9.57 -24.37
N ARG A 281 -1.57 9.54 -24.89
CA ARG A 281 -1.89 9.97 -26.26
C ARG A 281 -1.58 11.45 -26.51
N PHE A 282 -1.89 12.31 -25.55
CA PHE A 282 -1.75 13.76 -25.70
C PHE A 282 -0.44 14.33 -25.12
N GLY A 283 0.46 13.47 -24.62
CA GLY A 283 1.76 13.88 -24.07
C GLY A 283 1.65 14.72 -22.80
N MET A 284 0.69 14.41 -21.94
CA MET A 284 0.44 15.13 -20.69
C MET A 284 0.91 14.33 -19.48
N GLU A 285 1.41 15.02 -18.44
CA GLU A 285 1.77 14.38 -17.17
C GLU A 285 0.51 13.83 -16.51
N CYS A 286 0.56 12.59 -16.01
CA CYS A 286 -0.58 11.91 -15.41
C CYS A 286 -0.25 11.39 -14.02
N ILE A 287 -1.02 11.82 -13.01
CA ILE A 287 -0.93 11.31 -11.64
C ILE A 287 -2.30 10.80 -11.21
N VAL A 288 -2.35 9.52 -10.85
CA VAL A 288 -3.59 8.86 -10.42
C VAL A 288 -3.49 8.52 -8.94
N TYR A 289 -4.40 9.08 -8.15
CA TYR A 289 -4.60 8.74 -6.75
C TYR A 289 -5.52 7.53 -6.62
N MET A 290 -5.10 6.53 -5.85
CA MET A 290 -5.85 5.29 -5.70
C MET A 290 -5.74 4.81 -4.24
N GLY A 291 -6.86 4.40 -3.64
CA GLY A 291 -6.86 3.88 -2.28
C GLY A 291 -5.88 2.70 -2.14
N ALA A 292 -5.10 2.64 -1.06
CA ALA A 292 -4.09 1.59 -0.91
C ALA A 292 -4.68 0.17 -0.90
N GLU A 293 -5.93 0.01 -0.44
CA GLU A 293 -6.64 -1.27 -0.52
C GLU A 293 -7.06 -1.58 -1.97
N ASP A 294 -7.48 -0.57 -2.73
CA ASP A 294 -7.80 -0.71 -4.15
C ASP A 294 -6.56 -1.02 -4.99
N VAL A 295 -5.40 -0.41 -4.68
CA VAL A 295 -4.10 -0.73 -5.31
C VAL A 295 -3.77 -2.21 -5.15
N ARG A 296 -4.06 -2.79 -3.97
CA ARG A 296 -3.84 -4.22 -3.70
C ARG A 296 -4.82 -5.09 -4.48
N ARG A 297 -6.11 -4.78 -4.45
CA ARG A 297 -7.19 -5.56 -5.11
C ARG A 297 -7.15 -5.48 -6.63
N GLN A 298 -6.62 -4.40 -7.20
CA GLN A 298 -6.67 -4.09 -8.62
C GLN A 298 -5.26 -3.89 -9.20
N ALA A 299 -4.31 -4.73 -8.76
CA ALA A 299 -2.89 -4.65 -9.13
C ALA A 299 -2.67 -4.63 -10.65
N LEU A 300 -3.49 -5.36 -11.42
CA LEU A 300 -3.42 -5.36 -12.89
C LEU A 300 -3.70 -3.98 -13.49
N ASN A 301 -4.70 -3.25 -12.99
CA ASN A 301 -4.99 -1.90 -13.47
C ASN A 301 -3.92 -0.89 -13.02
N VAL A 302 -3.33 -1.07 -11.83
CA VAL A 302 -2.16 -0.28 -11.39
C VAL A 302 -0.98 -0.47 -12.35
N PHE A 303 -0.71 -1.72 -12.72
CA PHE A 303 0.33 -2.04 -13.68
C PHE A 303 0.05 -1.42 -15.06
N ARG A 304 -1.19 -1.53 -15.57
CA ARG A 304 -1.62 -0.89 -16.84
C ARG A 304 -1.40 0.63 -16.81
N MET A 305 -1.78 1.31 -15.73
CA MET A 305 -1.56 2.76 -15.60
C MET A 305 -0.08 3.14 -15.64
N ARG A 306 0.78 2.39 -14.93
CA ARG A 306 2.23 2.62 -14.93
C ARG A 306 2.86 2.34 -16.29
N MET A 307 2.42 1.29 -16.99
CA MET A 307 2.85 1.01 -18.37
C MET A 307 2.51 2.16 -19.33
N LEU A 308 1.39 2.86 -19.09
CA LEU A 308 0.99 4.04 -19.86
C LEU A 308 1.74 5.32 -19.46
N GLY A 309 2.69 5.23 -18.51
CA GLY A 309 3.50 6.37 -18.05
C GLY A 309 2.87 7.20 -16.93
N ALA A 310 1.72 6.78 -16.37
CA ALA A 310 1.11 7.47 -15.24
C ALA A 310 1.81 7.12 -13.91
N THR A 311 1.94 8.11 -13.04
CA THR A 311 2.33 7.90 -11.65
C THR A 311 1.10 7.49 -10.85
N VAL A 312 1.15 6.35 -10.17
CA VAL A 312 0.04 5.89 -9.30
C VAL A 312 0.43 6.09 -7.84
N VAL A 313 -0.32 6.92 -7.12
CA VAL A 313 -0.10 7.31 -5.73
C VAL A 313 -1.07 6.55 -4.82
N PRO A 314 -0.58 5.58 -4.01
CA PRO A 314 -1.41 4.87 -3.04
C PRO A 314 -1.82 5.77 -1.87
N VAL A 315 -3.12 5.85 -1.58
CA VAL A 315 -3.66 6.66 -0.50
C VAL A 315 -3.89 5.80 0.74
N HIS A 316 -3.18 6.14 1.82
CA HIS A 316 -3.18 5.40 3.08
C HIS A 316 -4.05 6.02 4.18
N SER A 317 -4.61 7.20 3.92
CA SER A 317 -5.52 7.90 4.83
C SER A 317 -6.92 7.27 4.82
N GLY A 318 -7.65 7.45 5.92
CA GLY A 318 -9.05 7.02 6.04
C GLY A 318 -9.27 5.52 5.81
N SER A 319 -10.33 5.20 5.06
CA SER A 319 -10.73 3.85 4.64
C SER A 319 -9.79 3.23 3.60
N LYS A 320 -8.90 4.02 3.00
CA LYS A 320 -7.94 3.61 1.95
C LYS A 320 -8.62 3.12 0.67
N THR A 321 -9.77 3.71 0.36
CA THR A 321 -10.60 3.42 -0.82
C THR A 321 -10.83 4.68 -1.66
N LEU A 322 -11.71 4.61 -2.66
CA LEU A 322 -12.05 5.70 -3.58
C LEU A 322 -12.35 7.05 -2.90
N LYS A 323 -13.08 7.05 -1.77
CA LYS A 323 -13.39 8.29 -1.04
C LYS A 323 -12.12 9.05 -0.65
N ASP A 324 -11.12 8.33 -0.15
CA ASP A 324 -9.86 8.93 0.30
C ASP A 324 -8.98 9.33 -0.88
N ALA A 325 -9.04 8.59 -1.99
CA ALA A 325 -8.39 8.98 -3.24
C ALA A 325 -8.91 10.32 -3.79
N ILE A 326 -10.23 10.56 -3.72
CA ILE A 326 -10.83 11.86 -4.11
C ILE A 326 -10.29 12.98 -3.22
N ASN A 327 -10.23 12.75 -1.90
CA ASN A 327 -9.72 13.74 -0.96
C ASN A 327 -8.28 14.14 -1.27
N ASP A 328 -7.40 13.17 -1.53
CA ASP A 328 -5.99 13.44 -1.84
C ASP A 328 -5.81 14.07 -3.24
N ALA A 329 -6.61 13.68 -4.23
CA ALA A 329 -6.62 14.34 -5.54
C ALA A 329 -7.07 15.81 -5.43
N MET A 330 -8.12 16.11 -4.66
CA MET A 330 -8.55 17.49 -4.41
C MET A 330 -7.48 18.29 -3.66
N ARG A 331 -6.75 17.69 -2.72
CA ARG A 331 -5.64 18.33 -1.99
C ARG A 331 -4.48 18.71 -2.92
N ASP A 332 -4.11 17.83 -3.83
CA ASP A 332 -3.14 18.12 -4.89
C ASP A 332 -3.65 19.27 -5.77
N TRP A 333 -4.91 19.19 -6.21
CA TRP A 333 -5.47 20.18 -7.11
C TRP A 333 -5.38 21.60 -6.54
N VAL A 334 -5.82 21.78 -5.28
CA VAL A 334 -5.75 23.07 -4.56
C VAL A 334 -4.32 23.61 -4.50
N THR A 335 -3.31 22.75 -4.48
CA THR A 335 -1.90 23.14 -4.40
C THR A 335 -1.33 23.53 -5.78
N ASN A 336 -1.83 22.95 -6.87
CA ASN A 336 -1.25 23.03 -8.22
C ASN A 336 -2.20 23.58 -9.31
N LEU A 337 -3.16 24.44 -8.95
CA LEU A 337 -4.25 24.92 -9.82
C LEU A 337 -3.81 25.55 -11.15
N SER A 338 -2.68 26.25 -11.17
CA SER A 338 -2.22 26.96 -12.37
C SER A 338 -1.79 26.01 -13.49
N THR A 339 -1.27 24.83 -13.14
CA THR A 339 -0.69 23.87 -14.11
C THR A 339 -1.52 22.60 -14.28
N THR A 340 -2.42 22.32 -13.34
CA THR A 340 -3.09 21.02 -13.19
C THR A 340 -4.59 21.10 -13.48
N HIS A 341 -5.09 20.17 -14.30
CA HIS A 341 -6.52 19.87 -14.42
C HIS A 341 -6.87 18.62 -13.59
N TYR A 342 -7.93 18.69 -12.79
CA TYR A 342 -8.49 17.52 -12.13
C TYR A 342 -9.52 16.84 -13.04
N LEU A 343 -9.15 15.68 -13.59
CA LEU A 343 -9.99 14.89 -14.45
C LEU A 343 -10.86 13.96 -13.60
N VAL A 344 -12.02 14.47 -13.16
CA VAL A 344 -12.95 13.72 -12.31
C VAL A 344 -13.55 12.52 -13.05
N GLY A 345 -13.69 11.40 -12.34
CA GLY A 345 -14.10 10.11 -12.94
C GLY A 345 -15.58 9.83 -13.03
N SER A 346 -16.42 10.65 -12.41
CA SER A 346 -17.87 10.45 -12.41
C SER A 346 -18.62 11.77 -12.37
N ALA A 347 -19.95 11.74 -12.52
CA ALA A 347 -20.84 12.91 -12.51
C ALA A 347 -21.05 13.45 -11.08
N ILE A 348 -19.97 13.55 -10.31
CA ILE A 348 -19.89 14.00 -8.92
C ILE A 348 -19.06 15.28 -8.84
N GLY A 349 -18.89 15.81 -7.64
CA GLY A 349 -18.08 17.00 -7.41
C GLY A 349 -18.84 18.30 -7.64
N PRO A 350 -18.21 19.44 -7.33
CA PRO A 350 -18.81 20.75 -7.49
C PRO A 350 -19.13 21.04 -8.96
N HIS A 351 -20.11 21.90 -9.21
CA HIS A 351 -20.27 22.51 -10.53
C HIS A 351 -18.94 23.12 -11.01
N PRO A 352 -18.51 22.94 -12.28
CA PRO A 352 -19.26 22.40 -13.42
C PRO A 352 -19.09 20.90 -13.69
N PHE A 353 -18.42 20.14 -12.81
CA PHE A 353 -18.05 18.74 -13.09
C PHE A 353 -19.23 17.81 -13.44
N PRO A 354 -20.35 17.78 -12.69
CA PRO A 354 -21.48 16.92 -13.04
C PRO A 354 -22.00 17.16 -14.45
N THR A 355 -22.12 18.43 -14.84
CA THR A 355 -22.58 18.87 -16.16
C THR A 355 -21.60 18.47 -17.26
N ILE A 356 -20.29 18.69 -17.06
CA ILE A 356 -19.23 18.31 -17.99
C ILE A 356 -19.25 16.80 -18.24
N VAL A 357 -19.27 16.01 -17.17
CA VAL A 357 -19.20 14.54 -17.28
C VAL A 357 -20.43 14.00 -17.99
N ARG A 358 -21.62 14.50 -17.67
CA ARG A 358 -22.86 14.16 -18.36
C ARG A 358 -22.77 14.49 -19.85
N ASP A 359 -22.33 15.69 -20.20
CA ASP A 359 -22.30 16.14 -21.60
C ASP A 359 -21.32 15.34 -22.47
N PHE A 360 -20.26 14.79 -21.89
CA PHE A 360 -19.38 13.84 -22.60
C PHE A 360 -19.86 12.39 -22.55
N GLN A 361 -20.74 12.02 -21.62
CA GLN A 361 -21.33 10.69 -21.54
C GLN A 361 -22.67 10.55 -22.30
N ARG A 362 -23.38 11.65 -22.61
CA ARG A 362 -24.68 11.64 -23.30
C ARG A 362 -24.65 10.96 -24.67
N ILE A 363 -23.47 10.80 -25.26
CA ILE A 363 -23.29 10.04 -26.50
C ILE A 363 -23.87 8.62 -26.40
N ILE A 364 -23.87 8.03 -25.20
CA ILE A 364 -24.48 6.72 -24.93
C ILE A 364 -25.98 6.77 -25.23
N GLY A 365 -26.71 7.71 -24.63
CA GLY A 365 -28.16 7.89 -24.84
C GLY A 365 -28.51 8.26 -26.29
N ARG A 366 -27.75 9.18 -26.90
CA ARG A 366 -27.91 9.54 -28.32
C ARG A 366 -27.81 8.33 -29.25
N GLU A 367 -26.80 7.50 -29.04
CA GLU A 367 -26.62 6.30 -29.86
C GLU A 367 -27.71 5.27 -29.59
N ILE A 368 -28.18 5.10 -28.35
CA ILE A 368 -29.34 4.24 -28.07
C ILE A 368 -30.57 4.73 -28.85
N LYS A 369 -30.89 6.04 -28.80
CA LYS A 369 -32.02 6.59 -29.56
C LYS A 369 -31.89 6.33 -31.06
N SER A 370 -30.73 6.62 -31.64
CA SER A 370 -30.47 6.41 -33.06
C SER A 370 -30.60 4.94 -33.45
N GLN A 371 -29.95 4.05 -32.69
CA GLN A 371 -29.93 2.61 -32.98
C GLN A 371 -31.30 1.95 -32.77
N MET A 372 -32.08 2.37 -31.77
CA MET A 372 -33.45 1.87 -31.57
C MET A 372 -34.41 2.37 -32.66
N ALA A 373 -34.25 3.61 -33.12
CA ALA A 373 -35.00 4.12 -34.27
C ALA A 373 -34.67 3.32 -35.54
N GLU A 374 -33.40 2.96 -35.77
CA GLU A 374 -32.99 2.13 -36.90
C GLU A 374 -33.52 0.68 -36.81
N ILE A 375 -33.44 0.05 -35.64
CA ILE A 375 -33.81 -1.37 -35.45
C ILE A 375 -35.34 -1.56 -35.35
N LYS A 376 -36.06 -0.64 -34.71
CA LYS A 376 -37.48 -0.80 -34.35
C LYS A 376 -38.39 0.35 -34.80
N GLY A 377 -37.85 1.50 -35.21
CA GLY A 377 -38.66 2.69 -35.48
C GLY A 377 -39.33 3.31 -34.25
N LYS A 378 -38.95 2.88 -33.02
CA LYS A 378 -39.49 3.39 -31.75
C LYS A 378 -38.40 3.51 -30.68
N LEU A 379 -38.66 4.31 -29.65
CA LEU A 379 -37.85 4.38 -28.44
C LEU A 379 -37.98 3.09 -27.60
N PRO A 380 -37.00 2.76 -26.74
CA PRO A 380 -37.14 1.65 -25.80
C PRO A 380 -38.17 1.99 -24.71
N ASP A 381 -38.79 0.97 -24.12
CA ASP A 381 -39.77 1.13 -23.05
C ASP A 381 -39.07 1.44 -21.71
N VAL A 382 -37.86 0.88 -21.51
CA VAL A 382 -37.04 1.09 -20.31
C VAL A 382 -35.56 1.25 -20.69
N VAL A 383 -34.87 2.19 -20.05
CA VAL A 383 -33.41 2.24 -20.03
C VAL A 383 -32.86 2.02 -18.62
N ILE A 384 -31.84 1.16 -18.50
CA ILE A 384 -31.30 0.70 -17.21
C ILE A 384 -29.78 0.88 -17.17
N ALA A 385 -29.25 1.29 -16.02
CA ALA A 385 -27.82 1.45 -15.81
C ALA A 385 -27.43 1.29 -14.32
N CYS A 386 -26.19 0.86 -14.03
CA CYS A 386 -25.71 0.79 -12.65
C CYS A 386 -25.30 2.18 -12.15
N VAL A 387 -25.52 2.45 -10.85
CA VAL A 387 -25.30 3.76 -10.23
C VAL A 387 -24.33 3.63 -9.07
N GLY A 388 -23.08 4.06 -9.31
CA GLY A 388 -22.13 4.46 -8.27
C GLY A 388 -22.19 5.98 -8.15
N GLY A 389 -21.16 6.67 -8.64
CA GLY A 389 -21.25 8.15 -8.81
C GLY A 389 -22.19 8.61 -9.94
N GLY A 390 -22.60 7.72 -10.85
CA GLY A 390 -23.67 7.99 -11.83
C GLY A 390 -23.29 8.33 -13.28
N SER A 391 -22.00 8.38 -13.66
CA SER A 391 -21.62 8.85 -15.02
C SER A 391 -22.19 8.04 -16.19
N ASN A 392 -22.19 6.70 -16.12
CA ASN A 392 -22.75 5.87 -17.18
C ASN A 392 -24.28 6.02 -17.24
N ALA A 393 -24.92 6.01 -16.07
CA ALA A 393 -26.36 6.09 -15.96
C ALA A 393 -26.90 7.41 -16.47
N ILE A 394 -26.32 8.55 -16.06
CA ILE A 394 -26.76 9.84 -16.58
C ILE A 394 -26.48 9.97 -18.08
N GLY A 395 -25.36 9.43 -18.58
CA GLY A 395 -25.07 9.37 -20.02
C GLY A 395 -26.10 8.54 -20.81
N THR A 396 -26.61 7.47 -20.21
CA THR A 396 -27.71 6.67 -20.76
C THR A 396 -29.05 7.39 -20.67
N PHE A 397 -29.34 8.07 -19.56
CA PHE A 397 -30.67 8.64 -19.27
C PHE A 397 -30.90 10.00 -19.90
N TYR A 398 -29.87 10.82 -20.08
CA TYR A 398 -30.01 12.25 -20.32
C TYR A 398 -30.94 12.60 -21.47
N ASP A 399 -30.73 12.02 -22.66
CA ASP A 399 -31.59 12.32 -23.80
C ASP A 399 -33.01 11.75 -23.65
N PHE A 400 -33.29 10.86 -22.69
CA PHE A 400 -34.62 10.33 -22.37
C PHE A 400 -35.34 11.06 -21.24
N ILE A 401 -34.71 12.02 -20.55
CA ILE A 401 -35.33 12.74 -19.41
C ILE A 401 -36.65 13.40 -19.84
N ASN A 402 -36.73 13.96 -21.04
CA ASN A 402 -37.93 14.60 -21.57
C ASN A 402 -38.89 13.62 -22.29
N GLU A 403 -38.63 12.32 -22.26
CA GLU A 403 -39.45 11.27 -22.89
C GLU A 403 -40.24 10.52 -21.80
N PRO A 404 -41.46 10.99 -21.43
CA PRO A 404 -42.20 10.41 -20.31
C PRO A 404 -42.60 8.94 -20.53
N GLY A 405 -42.67 8.50 -21.79
CA GLY A 405 -42.93 7.11 -22.15
C GLY A 405 -41.76 6.15 -21.90
N VAL A 406 -40.56 6.65 -21.59
CA VAL A 406 -39.38 5.84 -21.32
C VAL A 406 -39.07 5.82 -19.82
N ARG A 407 -39.12 4.65 -19.21
CA ARG A 407 -38.74 4.47 -17.80
C ARG A 407 -37.23 4.52 -17.64
N LEU A 408 -36.74 5.22 -16.61
CA LEU A 408 -35.30 5.35 -16.32
C LEU A 408 -35.00 4.65 -15.00
N VAL A 409 -34.12 3.64 -15.02
CA VAL A 409 -33.88 2.80 -13.85
C VAL A 409 -32.40 2.72 -13.50
N GLY A 410 -32.03 3.29 -12.35
CA GLY A 410 -30.71 3.14 -11.77
C GLY A 410 -30.63 1.92 -10.85
N VAL A 411 -29.54 1.16 -10.92
CA VAL A 411 -29.30 0.02 -10.00
C VAL A 411 -28.10 0.31 -9.10
N GLU A 412 -28.34 0.47 -7.81
CA GLU A 412 -27.32 0.70 -6.78
C GLU A 412 -26.80 -0.61 -6.16
N ALA A 413 -25.62 -0.55 -5.55
CA ALA A 413 -25.04 -1.69 -4.85
C ALA A 413 -25.61 -1.87 -3.44
N GLY A 414 -26.25 -3.01 -3.22
CA GLY A 414 -26.83 -3.42 -1.95
C GLY A 414 -25.86 -4.07 -0.98
N GLY A 415 -24.62 -4.35 -1.43
CA GLY A 415 -23.60 -5.01 -0.62
C GLY A 415 -24.10 -6.33 -0.03
N GLU A 416 -23.95 -6.51 1.28
CA GLU A 416 -24.43 -7.70 1.99
C GLU A 416 -25.95 -7.68 2.24
N GLY A 417 -26.63 -6.56 1.97
CA GLY A 417 -28.06 -6.35 2.16
C GLY A 417 -28.38 -4.95 2.67
N VAL A 418 -29.51 -4.38 2.23
CA VAL A 418 -29.97 -3.02 2.61
C VAL A 418 -30.32 -2.89 4.10
N ASP A 419 -30.66 -4.00 4.76
CA ASP A 419 -30.94 -4.03 6.21
C ASP A 419 -29.66 -4.07 7.06
N THR A 420 -28.50 -4.16 6.42
CA THR A 420 -27.18 -4.18 7.09
C THR A 420 -26.53 -2.80 7.03
N LYS A 421 -25.36 -2.65 7.68
CA LYS A 421 -24.52 -1.46 7.50
C LYS A 421 -23.57 -1.56 6.31
N HIS A 422 -23.56 -2.69 5.60
CA HIS A 422 -22.59 -3.01 4.56
C HIS A 422 -23.26 -2.94 3.18
N HIS A 423 -23.52 -1.72 2.71
CA HIS A 423 -24.07 -1.44 1.38
C HIS A 423 -23.54 -0.11 0.82
N SER A 424 -23.89 0.19 -0.44
CA SER A 424 -23.63 1.47 -1.10
C SER A 424 -24.88 2.05 -1.77
N ALA A 425 -26.07 1.67 -1.29
CA ALA A 425 -27.38 2.10 -1.79
C ALA A 425 -27.73 3.54 -1.37
N THR A 426 -27.05 4.51 -1.98
CA THR A 426 -27.04 5.92 -1.55
C THR A 426 -28.36 6.64 -1.78
N LEU A 427 -28.99 6.49 -2.94
CA LEU A 427 -30.29 7.09 -3.23
C LEU A 427 -31.42 6.38 -2.50
N SER A 428 -31.27 5.08 -2.26
CA SER A 428 -32.28 4.26 -1.59
C SER A 428 -32.34 4.51 -0.08
N LEU A 429 -31.19 4.68 0.59
CA LEU A 429 -31.08 4.77 2.05
C LEU A 429 -30.39 6.03 2.58
N GLY A 430 -29.76 6.81 1.71
CA GLY A 430 -29.06 8.03 2.11
C GLY A 430 -30.00 9.21 2.35
N VAL A 431 -29.40 10.30 2.81
CA VAL A 431 -30.08 11.57 3.07
C VAL A 431 -29.38 12.71 2.35
N PRO A 432 -30.09 13.82 2.05
CA PRO A 432 -29.45 15.01 1.49
C PRO A 432 -28.37 15.58 2.41
N GLY A 433 -27.20 15.88 1.87
CA GLY A 433 -26.09 16.52 2.57
C GLY A 433 -25.05 17.06 1.59
N VAL A 434 -23.86 17.41 2.09
CA VAL A 434 -22.76 17.95 1.30
C VAL A 434 -21.54 17.05 1.42
N LEU A 435 -21.04 16.54 0.29
CA LEU A 435 -19.83 15.73 0.21
C LEU A 435 -19.06 16.08 -1.08
N HIS A 436 -17.73 16.13 -0.99
CA HIS A 436 -16.84 16.37 -2.14
C HIS A 436 -17.24 17.60 -2.98
N GLY A 437 -17.65 18.69 -2.32
CA GLY A 437 -17.94 19.96 -2.99
C GLY A 437 -19.36 20.12 -3.54
N VAL A 438 -20.26 19.17 -3.31
CA VAL A 438 -21.61 19.20 -3.90
C VAL A 438 -22.69 18.80 -2.91
N ARG A 439 -23.87 19.42 -3.02
CA ARG A 439 -25.07 18.98 -2.29
C ARG A 439 -25.75 17.85 -3.06
N THR A 440 -25.88 16.68 -2.44
CA THR A 440 -26.42 15.45 -3.05
C THR A 440 -26.98 14.50 -1.97
N TYR A 441 -27.50 13.34 -2.35
CA TYR A 441 -27.74 12.24 -1.41
C TYR A 441 -26.43 11.57 -1.02
N LEU A 442 -26.30 11.22 0.26
CA LEU A 442 -25.15 10.51 0.78
C LEU A 442 -25.48 9.68 2.02
N LEU A 443 -24.66 8.66 2.26
CA LEU A 443 -24.74 7.79 3.44
C LEU A 443 -23.97 8.44 4.60
N GLN A 444 -24.70 8.90 5.62
CA GLN A 444 -24.14 9.54 6.81
C GLN A 444 -24.86 9.15 8.10
N SER A 445 -24.15 9.26 9.22
CA SER A 445 -24.72 9.14 10.55
C SER A 445 -25.61 10.33 10.90
N ALA A 446 -26.38 10.22 11.99
CA ALA A 446 -27.18 11.31 12.53
C ALA A 446 -26.37 12.56 12.91
N SER A 447 -25.06 12.41 13.18
CA SER A 447 -24.15 13.52 13.46
C SER A 447 -23.50 14.11 12.19
N GLY A 448 -23.93 13.70 11.00
CA GLY A 448 -23.40 14.18 9.72
C GLY A 448 -22.03 13.60 9.33
N GLN A 449 -21.60 12.48 9.94
CA GLN A 449 -20.35 11.82 9.55
C GLN A 449 -20.59 10.81 8.43
N ILE A 450 -19.74 10.81 7.42
CA ILE A 450 -19.85 9.89 6.27
C ILE A 450 -19.66 8.45 6.75
N THR A 451 -20.59 7.59 6.37
CA THR A 451 -20.54 6.16 6.73
C THR A 451 -19.65 5.40 5.77
N GLU A 452 -18.95 4.37 6.24
CA GLU A 452 -18.21 3.46 5.38
C GLU A 452 -19.18 2.62 4.54
N THR A 453 -18.88 2.46 3.26
CA THR A 453 -19.69 1.71 2.31
C THR A 453 -19.14 0.32 2.05
N HIS A 454 -19.96 -0.51 1.42
CA HIS A 454 -19.55 -1.83 0.97
C HIS A 454 -20.22 -2.21 -0.34
N SER A 455 -19.44 -2.82 -1.23
CA SER A 455 -19.89 -3.53 -2.41
C SER A 455 -18.79 -4.50 -2.83
N ILE A 456 -19.15 -5.65 -3.41
CA ILE A 456 -18.20 -6.51 -4.13
C ILE A 456 -17.56 -5.79 -5.32
N SER A 457 -18.24 -4.77 -5.86
CA SER A 457 -17.78 -3.95 -6.98
C SER A 457 -17.16 -2.64 -6.50
N ALA A 458 -15.84 -2.50 -6.65
CA ALA A 458 -15.12 -1.29 -6.26
C ALA A 458 -15.58 -0.01 -7.00
N GLY A 459 -16.21 -0.13 -8.18
CA GLY A 459 -16.75 1.03 -8.92
C GLY A 459 -18.09 1.55 -8.41
N LEU A 460 -18.80 0.77 -7.58
CA LEU A 460 -20.06 1.16 -6.94
C LEU A 460 -19.90 1.46 -5.44
N ASP A 461 -18.74 1.15 -4.85
CA ASP A 461 -18.41 1.40 -3.45
C ASP A 461 -18.12 2.89 -3.18
N TYR A 462 -19.17 3.71 -3.19
CA TYR A 462 -19.10 5.16 -2.99
C TYR A 462 -20.29 5.66 -2.16
N PRO A 463 -20.06 6.47 -1.10
CA PRO A 463 -21.12 6.93 -0.18
C PRO A 463 -22.00 8.07 -0.70
N GLY A 464 -21.73 8.58 -1.91
CA GLY A 464 -22.45 9.69 -2.51
C GLY A 464 -23.01 9.33 -3.88
N VAL A 465 -23.64 10.29 -4.54
CA VAL A 465 -24.13 10.13 -5.92
C VAL A 465 -24.12 11.46 -6.67
N GLY A 466 -24.14 11.44 -8.00
CA GLY A 466 -24.25 12.67 -8.79
C GLY A 466 -25.51 13.47 -8.49
N PRO A 467 -25.44 14.81 -8.43
CA PRO A 467 -26.59 15.64 -8.01
C PRO A 467 -27.76 15.61 -8.99
N GLU A 468 -27.52 15.33 -10.28
CA GLU A 468 -28.60 15.19 -11.26
C GLU A 468 -29.41 13.91 -11.02
N HIS A 469 -28.77 12.83 -10.53
CA HIS A 469 -29.51 11.63 -10.11
C HIS A 469 -30.35 11.88 -8.85
N ALA A 470 -29.82 12.65 -7.89
CA ALA A 470 -30.59 13.08 -6.72
C ALA A 470 -31.85 13.87 -7.12
N TRP A 471 -31.72 14.78 -8.10
CA TRP A 471 -32.87 15.48 -8.66
C TRP A 471 -33.83 14.55 -9.42
N LEU A 472 -33.33 13.62 -10.24
CA LEU A 472 -34.16 12.66 -10.96
C LEU A 472 -34.95 11.75 -10.01
N LYS A 473 -34.37 11.39 -8.85
CA LYS A 473 -35.07 10.66 -7.78
C LYS A 473 -36.20 11.52 -7.20
N ASP A 474 -35.88 12.72 -6.73
CA ASP A 474 -36.84 13.55 -5.98
C ASP A 474 -37.95 14.12 -6.87
N SER A 475 -37.68 14.30 -8.16
CA SER A 475 -38.71 14.65 -9.16
C SER A 475 -39.59 13.46 -9.56
N GLY A 476 -39.24 12.23 -9.15
CA GLY A 476 -39.91 11.00 -9.57
C GLY A 476 -39.64 10.61 -11.03
N ARG A 477 -38.71 11.27 -11.72
CA ARG A 477 -38.42 11.00 -13.12
C ARG A 477 -37.64 9.70 -13.33
N ALA A 478 -36.78 9.31 -12.39
CA ALA A 478 -36.06 8.04 -12.41
C ALA A 478 -36.31 7.23 -11.13
N GLU A 479 -36.38 5.91 -11.28
CA GLU A 479 -36.47 4.96 -10.18
C GLU A 479 -35.09 4.37 -9.89
N TYR A 480 -34.81 4.12 -8.62
CA TYR A 480 -33.55 3.53 -8.17
C TYR A 480 -33.84 2.28 -7.36
N ILE A 481 -33.29 1.17 -7.82
CA ILE A 481 -33.42 -0.15 -7.17
C ILE A 481 -32.04 -0.62 -6.71
N VAL A 482 -32.01 -1.69 -5.93
CA VAL A 482 -30.79 -2.21 -5.33
C VAL A 482 -30.55 -3.65 -5.79
N ALA A 483 -29.29 -4.01 -6.02
CA ALA A 483 -28.84 -5.39 -6.17
C ALA A 483 -27.72 -5.69 -5.16
N THR A 484 -27.90 -6.71 -4.33
CA THR A 484 -26.88 -7.22 -3.39
C THR A 484 -25.69 -7.85 -4.11
N ASP A 485 -24.61 -8.12 -3.38
CA ASP A 485 -23.41 -8.77 -3.93
C ASP A 485 -23.73 -10.16 -4.50
N GLU A 486 -24.63 -10.91 -3.85
CA GLU A 486 -25.10 -12.19 -4.38
C GLU A 486 -25.81 -12.02 -5.72
N GLU A 487 -26.73 -11.07 -5.78
CA GLU A 487 -27.53 -10.79 -6.98
C GLU A 487 -26.67 -10.29 -8.13
N ALA A 488 -25.67 -9.44 -7.84
CA ALA A 488 -24.67 -9.02 -8.79
C ALA A 488 -23.86 -10.22 -9.31
N LEU A 489 -23.46 -11.16 -8.46
CA LEU A 489 -22.76 -12.37 -8.88
C LEU A 489 -23.66 -13.31 -9.71
N ARG A 490 -24.96 -13.39 -9.41
CA ARG A 490 -25.94 -14.08 -10.26
C ARG A 490 -26.03 -13.40 -11.63
N GLY A 491 -26.11 -12.07 -11.67
CA GLY A 491 -26.07 -11.28 -12.92
C GLY A 491 -24.80 -11.52 -13.73
N PHE A 492 -23.64 -11.54 -13.06
CA PHE A 492 -22.34 -11.84 -13.68
C PHE A 492 -22.33 -13.23 -14.32
N ARG A 493 -22.78 -14.25 -13.58
CA ARG A 493 -22.89 -15.63 -14.05
C ARG A 493 -23.84 -15.74 -15.25
N MET A 494 -25.03 -15.14 -15.16
CA MET A 494 -26.05 -15.20 -16.22
C MET A 494 -25.52 -14.59 -17.52
N CYS A 495 -24.94 -13.38 -17.47
CA CYS A 495 -24.37 -12.73 -18.64
C CYS A 495 -23.24 -13.58 -19.26
N THR A 496 -22.38 -14.15 -18.41
CA THR A 496 -21.26 -15.01 -18.85
C THR A 496 -21.73 -16.30 -19.51
N GLN A 497 -22.66 -17.03 -18.91
CA GLN A 497 -23.06 -18.37 -19.39
C GLN A 497 -24.14 -18.34 -20.48
N LEU A 498 -24.99 -17.32 -20.49
CA LEU A 498 -26.05 -17.18 -21.49
C LEU A 498 -25.54 -16.46 -22.73
N GLU A 499 -24.80 -15.36 -22.58
CA GLU A 499 -24.39 -14.53 -23.72
C GLU A 499 -22.89 -14.63 -24.07
N GLY A 500 -22.09 -15.33 -23.28
CA GLY A 500 -20.65 -15.42 -23.53
C GLY A 500 -19.91 -14.08 -23.34
N ILE A 501 -20.51 -13.14 -22.61
CA ILE A 501 -19.95 -11.83 -22.31
C ILE A 501 -19.58 -11.81 -20.83
N ILE A 502 -18.34 -11.46 -20.50
CA ILE A 502 -17.88 -11.30 -19.11
C ILE A 502 -18.08 -9.83 -18.72
N PRO A 503 -19.16 -9.48 -17.99
CA PRO A 503 -19.45 -8.09 -17.62
C PRO A 503 -18.56 -7.63 -16.45
N ALA A 504 -18.31 -6.32 -16.34
CA ALA A 504 -17.77 -5.77 -15.11
C ALA A 504 -18.76 -5.99 -13.95
N LEU A 505 -18.27 -6.19 -12.71
CA LEU A 505 -19.14 -6.38 -11.54
C LEU A 505 -20.11 -5.21 -11.32
N GLU A 506 -19.73 -4.00 -11.71
CA GLU A 506 -20.60 -2.82 -11.75
C GLU A 506 -21.82 -3.08 -12.66
N SER A 507 -21.54 -3.47 -13.92
CA SER A 507 -22.56 -3.78 -14.93
C SER A 507 -23.41 -5.00 -14.52
N SER A 508 -22.86 -5.95 -13.79
CA SER A 508 -23.58 -7.13 -13.32
C SER A 508 -24.73 -6.81 -12.37
N HIS A 509 -24.63 -5.72 -11.59
CA HIS A 509 -25.76 -5.21 -10.82
C HIS A 509 -26.91 -4.82 -11.75
N ALA A 510 -26.60 -4.09 -12.83
CA ALA A 510 -27.57 -3.71 -13.85
C ALA A 510 -28.11 -4.93 -14.62
N VAL A 511 -27.32 -5.97 -14.86
CA VAL A 511 -27.80 -7.23 -15.46
C VAL A 511 -28.90 -7.83 -14.58
N TRP A 512 -28.65 -7.96 -13.27
CA TRP A 512 -29.65 -8.49 -12.36
C TRP A 512 -30.92 -7.65 -12.33
N GLY A 513 -30.79 -6.33 -12.14
CA GLY A 513 -31.94 -5.42 -12.14
C GLY A 513 -32.74 -5.47 -13.45
N THR A 514 -32.05 -5.58 -14.58
CA THR A 514 -32.67 -5.73 -15.91
C THR A 514 -33.50 -7.01 -16.02
N VAL A 515 -32.96 -8.15 -15.54
CA VAL A 515 -33.71 -9.42 -15.51
C VAL A 515 -34.96 -9.30 -14.66
N GLN A 516 -34.88 -8.66 -13.47
CA GLN A 516 -36.04 -8.50 -12.61
C GLN A 516 -37.12 -7.63 -13.25
N ILE A 517 -36.73 -6.53 -13.90
CA ILE A 517 -37.68 -5.63 -14.57
C ILE A 517 -38.27 -6.27 -15.82
N ALA A 518 -37.44 -6.87 -16.67
CA ALA A 518 -37.89 -7.48 -17.92
C ALA A 518 -38.90 -8.62 -17.68
N LYS A 519 -38.78 -9.39 -16.59
CA LYS A 519 -39.79 -10.40 -16.17
C LYS A 519 -41.18 -9.82 -15.96
N THR A 520 -41.28 -8.58 -15.51
CA THR A 520 -42.56 -7.91 -15.20
C THR A 520 -43.20 -7.27 -16.43
N LEU A 521 -42.50 -7.25 -17.57
CA LEU A 521 -42.92 -6.56 -18.78
C LEU A 521 -43.33 -7.55 -19.88
N PRO A 522 -44.34 -7.18 -20.70
CA PRO A 522 -44.69 -7.89 -21.93
C PRO A 522 -43.50 -8.19 -22.86
N LYS A 523 -43.57 -9.33 -23.56
CA LYS A 523 -42.49 -9.83 -24.43
C LYS A 523 -42.17 -8.93 -25.64
N ASP A 524 -43.10 -8.08 -26.04
CA ASP A 524 -42.97 -7.14 -27.16
C ASP A 524 -42.33 -5.80 -26.76
N HIS A 525 -42.18 -5.54 -25.46
CA HIS A 525 -41.41 -4.41 -24.94
C HIS A 525 -39.90 -4.61 -25.08
N ASP A 526 -39.18 -3.49 -25.07
CA ASP A 526 -37.73 -3.39 -25.21
C ASP A 526 -37.12 -2.72 -23.98
N VAL A 527 -36.18 -3.43 -23.34
CA VAL A 527 -35.37 -2.93 -22.23
C VAL A 527 -33.93 -2.78 -22.72
N VAL A 528 -33.40 -1.57 -22.69
CA VAL A 528 -31.99 -1.29 -23.04
C VAL A 528 -31.18 -1.07 -21.77
N MET A 529 -30.18 -1.92 -21.54
CA MET A 529 -29.27 -1.81 -20.41
C MET A 529 -27.87 -1.35 -20.86
N CYS A 530 -27.31 -0.38 -20.13
CA CYS A 530 -25.93 0.08 -20.33
C CYS A 530 -24.93 -0.93 -19.74
N LEU A 531 -24.29 -1.71 -20.61
CA LEU A 531 -23.22 -2.63 -20.22
C LEU A 531 -21.92 -1.82 -20.07
N SER A 532 -21.82 -1.12 -18.94
CA SER A 532 -20.91 0.01 -18.72
C SER A 532 -19.40 -0.29 -18.85
N GLY A 533 -19.00 -1.56 -18.82
CA GLY A 533 -17.62 -2.02 -18.83
C GLY A 533 -17.49 -3.54 -18.83
N ARG A 534 -16.31 -4.04 -19.24
CA ARG A 534 -15.96 -5.46 -19.28
C ARG A 534 -15.30 -5.96 -17.99
N GLY A 535 -15.49 -7.24 -17.70
CA GLY A 535 -15.14 -7.87 -16.44
C GLY A 535 -13.74 -8.44 -16.33
N ASP A 536 -12.82 -8.21 -17.29
CA ASP A 536 -11.44 -8.73 -17.21
C ASP A 536 -10.76 -8.37 -15.88
N LYS A 537 -11.02 -7.16 -15.38
CA LYS A 537 -10.48 -6.66 -14.11
C LYS A 537 -11.02 -7.40 -12.88
N ASP A 538 -12.17 -8.04 -13.01
CA ASP A 538 -12.88 -8.69 -11.91
C ASP A 538 -12.61 -10.20 -11.90
N VAL A 539 -12.05 -10.79 -12.96
CA VAL A 539 -11.82 -12.25 -13.06
C VAL A 539 -10.91 -12.77 -11.96
N GLU A 540 -9.85 -12.06 -11.60
CA GLU A 540 -8.96 -12.45 -10.51
C GLU A 540 -9.71 -12.48 -9.17
N GLN A 541 -10.40 -11.39 -8.84
CA GLN A 541 -11.23 -11.30 -7.63
C GLN A 541 -12.31 -12.40 -7.61
N ILE A 542 -12.95 -12.69 -8.74
CA ILE A 542 -13.95 -13.76 -8.86
C ILE A 542 -13.30 -15.13 -8.70
N SER A 543 -12.09 -15.34 -9.24
CA SER A 543 -11.38 -16.62 -9.08
C SER A 543 -11.00 -16.92 -7.62
N GLU A 544 -10.79 -15.87 -6.82
CA GLU A 544 -10.49 -15.97 -5.39
C GLU A 544 -11.77 -16.11 -4.54
N LEU A 545 -12.83 -15.36 -4.87
CA LEU A 545 -14.08 -15.34 -4.10
C LEU A 545 -15.00 -16.51 -4.41
N LEU A 546 -15.05 -16.98 -5.66
CA LEU A 546 -15.99 -18.01 -6.09
C LEU A 546 -15.79 -19.32 -5.31
N PRO A 547 -14.57 -19.86 -5.11
CA PRO A 547 -14.38 -21.06 -4.29
C PRO A 547 -14.84 -20.85 -2.83
N GLY A 548 -15.63 -21.79 -2.29
CA GLY A 548 -16.20 -21.70 -0.95
C GLY A 548 -17.64 -21.18 -0.96
N LYS A 549 -17.90 -20.10 -0.19
CA LYS A 549 -19.26 -19.52 0.05
C LYS A 549 -20.07 -19.34 -1.23
N TRP A 550 -19.46 -18.76 -2.27
CA TRP A 550 -20.20 -18.33 -3.46
C TRP A 550 -20.45 -19.47 -4.45
N ALA A 551 -19.53 -20.43 -4.59
CA ALA A 551 -19.74 -21.60 -5.46
C ALA A 551 -20.98 -22.39 -5.06
N GLU A 552 -21.18 -22.62 -3.75
CA GLU A 552 -22.35 -23.32 -3.23
C GLU A 552 -23.62 -22.46 -3.36
N LYS A 553 -23.58 -21.19 -2.93
CA LYS A 553 -24.75 -20.30 -2.94
C LYS A 553 -25.28 -20.03 -4.34
N LEU A 554 -24.37 -19.94 -5.31
CA LEU A 554 -24.69 -19.64 -6.70
C LEU A 554 -24.89 -20.90 -7.53
N ASP A 555 -24.66 -22.11 -7.00
CA ASP A 555 -24.54 -23.36 -7.77
C ASP A 555 -23.65 -23.18 -9.02
N TRP A 556 -22.42 -22.71 -8.78
CA TRP A 556 -21.47 -22.38 -9.83
C TRP A 556 -20.07 -22.87 -9.51
N HIS A 557 -19.83 -24.13 -9.85
CA HIS A 557 -18.58 -24.83 -9.57
C HIS A 557 -17.63 -24.82 -10.78
N ILE A 558 -16.69 -23.88 -10.80
CA ILE A 558 -15.62 -23.84 -11.81
C ILE A 558 -14.41 -24.63 -11.27
N ARG A 559 -14.07 -25.75 -11.91
CA ARG A 559 -12.82 -26.47 -11.60
C ARG A 559 -11.64 -25.68 -12.16
N LEU A 560 -10.88 -25.01 -11.30
CA LEU A 560 -9.53 -24.60 -11.66
C LEU A 560 -8.71 -25.88 -11.82
N CYS A 561 -8.19 -26.15 -13.02
CA CYS A 561 -7.20 -27.20 -13.26
C CYS A 561 -5.93 -26.85 -12.46
N ARG A 562 -5.91 -27.19 -11.18
CA ARG A 562 -4.65 -27.45 -10.48
C ARG A 562 -4.01 -28.58 -11.27
N HIS A 563 -2.85 -28.35 -11.86
CA HIS A 563 -2.05 -29.43 -12.42
C HIS A 563 -1.81 -30.44 -11.30
N ALA A 564 -2.62 -31.49 -11.30
CA ALA A 564 -2.44 -32.67 -10.50
C ALA A 564 -1.16 -33.35 -11.00
N ARG A 565 -0.07 -33.21 -10.26
CA ARG A 565 0.82 -34.36 -10.12
C ARG A 565 0.19 -35.24 -9.07
N ALA A 566 -0.65 -36.16 -9.53
CA ALA A 566 -1.17 -37.23 -8.69
C ALA A 566 0.02 -38.04 -8.14
N PRO A 567 0.01 -38.41 -6.85
CA PRO A 567 0.94 -39.39 -6.33
C PRO A 567 0.55 -40.76 -6.90
N VAL A 568 1.50 -41.44 -7.55
CA VAL A 568 1.37 -42.88 -7.81
C VAL A 568 1.58 -43.59 -6.48
N THR A 569 0.48 -43.80 -5.76
CA THR A 569 0.45 -44.72 -4.62
C THR A 569 0.39 -46.16 -5.16
N TYR A 570 1.48 -46.89 -5.01
CA TYR A 570 1.44 -48.36 -5.02
C TYR A 570 0.57 -48.82 -3.84
N MET A 571 -0.67 -49.24 -4.11
CA MET A 571 -1.42 -50.06 -3.16
C MET A 571 -1.16 -51.53 -3.48
N ASN A 572 -0.39 -52.16 -2.60
CA ASN A 572 -0.23 -53.59 -2.52
C ASN A 572 -1.41 -54.16 -1.71
N ARG A 573 -2.45 -54.69 -2.39
CA ARG A 573 -3.40 -55.65 -1.81
C ARG A 573 -3.80 -56.63 -2.89
N GLY A 574 -3.33 -57.86 -2.74
CA GLY A 574 -3.58 -58.97 -3.65
C GLY A 574 -5.00 -59.51 -3.57
N ILE A 575 -5.39 -60.15 -4.66
CA ILE A 575 -6.16 -61.40 -4.82
C ILE A 575 -6.14 -61.74 -6.33
N PRO A 576 -6.15 -63.02 -6.75
CA PRO A 576 -5.28 -63.51 -7.83
C PRO A 576 -6.02 -63.92 -9.13
N ILE A 577 -5.22 -64.42 -10.10
CA ILE A 577 -5.53 -65.37 -11.22
C ILE A 577 -5.65 -64.69 -12.63
N PRO A 578 -5.09 -65.21 -13.76
CA PRO A 578 -3.80 -65.88 -13.98
C PRO A 578 -3.19 -65.75 -15.44
N PHE A 579 -2.07 -66.45 -15.68
CA PHE A 579 -1.60 -67.06 -16.95
C PHE A 579 -1.03 -66.20 -18.13
N TYR A 580 0.30 -66.34 -18.29
CA TYR A 580 1.07 -66.74 -19.50
C TYR A 580 1.63 -65.73 -20.53
N HIS A 581 2.97 -65.68 -20.52
CA HIS A 581 3.96 -65.87 -21.59
C HIS A 581 4.09 -64.92 -22.81
N ASP A 582 5.34 -64.41 -22.92
CA ASP A 582 6.22 -64.32 -24.10
C ASP A 582 5.80 -63.51 -25.34
N ALA A 583 6.68 -63.03 -26.22
CA ALA A 583 8.09 -62.59 -26.26
C ALA A 583 8.38 -62.42 -27.77
N LEU A 584 9.41 -61.62 -28.10
CA LEU A 584 10.08 -61.49 -29.42
C LEU A 584 9.36 -60.59 -30.46
N ARG A 585 9.85 -59.38 -30.72
CA ARG A 585 11.04 -58.95 -31.50
C ARG A 585 10.90 -59.09 -33.03
N SER A 586 11.00 -57.92 -33.68
CA SER A 586 11.61 -57.62 -34.99
C SER A 586 10.89 -58.17 -36.24
N THR A 587 10.81 -57.50 -37.40
CA THR A 587 11.78 -56.60 -38.06
C THR A 587 11.12 -55.95 -39.30
N MET A 588 11.51 -54.70 -39.64
CA MET A 588 11.76 -54.16 -41.00
C MET A 588 10.60 -54.11 -42.05
N VAL A 589 10.32 -53.04 -42.81
CA VAL A 589 11.20 -52.19 -43.65
C VAL A 589 10.54 -50.82 -43.96
N ARG A 590 11.33 -49.76 -43.72
CA ARG A 590 11.58 -48.53 -44.51
C ARG A 590 10.53 -48.05 -45.56
N ARG A 591 10.16 -46.76 -45.50
CA ARG A 591 10.69 -45.65 -46.35
C ARG A 591 9.81 -44.39 -46.23
N THR A 592 10.26 -43.39 -45.47
CA THR A 592 10.41 -42.03 -46.01
C THR A 592 11.53 -41.34 -45.24
N THR A 593 12.47 -40.81 -46.01
CA THR A 593 13.84 -40.51 -45.62
C THR A 593 13.97 -39.05 -45.18
N MET A 594 14.83 -38.85 -44.20
CA MET A 594 15.61 -37.64 -43.89
C MET A 594 15.26 -36.34 -44.64
N PHE A 595 14.63 -35.42 -43.92
CA PHE A 595 14.96 -33.99 -43.95
C PHE A 595 14.60 -33.36 -42.58
N GLY A 596 15.02 -34.02 -41.49
CA GLY A 596 14.67 -33.64 -40.11
C GLY A 596 15.86 -33.62 -39.15
N LEU A 597 17.08 -33.65 -39.68
CA LEU A 597 18.33 -33.60 -38.92
C LEU A 597 19.20 -32.44 -39.43
N LEU A 598 18.63 -31.22 -39.40
CA LEU A 598 19.37 -29.95 -39.48
C LEU A 598 18.55 -28.70 -39.12
N VAL A 599 17.27 -28.82 -38.70
CA VAL A 599 16.43 -27.65 -38.35
C VAL A 599 15.92 -27.67 -36.89
N LYS A 600 16.21 -28.72 -36.09
CA LYS A 600 15.84 -28.79 -34.67
C LYS A 600 16.95 -28.40 -33.67
N ALA A 601 17.94 -27.65 -34.15
CA ALA A 601 18.94 -26.96 -33.32
C ALA A 601 18.82 -25.42 -33.39
N ALA A 602 17.78 -24.87 -34.04
CA ALA A 602 17.68 -23.44 -34.32
C ALA A 602 16.39 -22.74 -33.86
N LEU A 603 15.43 -23.42 -33.21
CA LEU A 603 14.13 -22.81 -32.86
C LEU A 603 13.63 -23.23 -31.47
N THR A 604 14.45 -23.02 -30.44
CA THR A 604 13.98 -22.77 -29.05
C THR A 604 15.02 -22.00 -28.22
N PHE A 605 15.71 -21.04 -28.86
CA PHE A 605 16.58 -20.06 -28.19
C PHE A 605 16.58 -18.77 -29.03
N ALA A 606 15.53 -17.95 -28.87
CA ALA A 606 15.42 -16.53 -29.23
C ALA A 606 13.96 -16.13 -28.92
N SER A 607 13.60 -15.16 -28.08
CA SER A 607 14.25 -14.01 -27.45
C SER A 607 13.69 -13.91 -26.01
N VAL A 608 14.49 -13.76 -24.94
CA VAL A 608 15.10 -12.51 -24.48
C VAL A 608 16.43 -12.84 -23.79
N THR A 609 17.51 -12.89 -24.55
CA THR A 609 18.88 -12.61 -24.08
C THR A 609 19.69 -12.37 -25.34
N THR A 610 20.22 -11.16 -25.55
CA THR A 610 21.51 -10.91 -26.24
C THR A 610 21.66 -9.42 -26.53
N THR A 611 22.01 -8.68 -25.49
CA THR A 611 22.93 -7.52 -25.56
C THR A 611 23.39 -7.17 -24.14
N THR A 612 22.49 -7.19 -23.15
CA THR A 612 22.77 -6.87 -21.74
C THR A 612 23.58 -7.94 -20.99
N ASP A 613 23.30 -9.24 -21.18
CA ASP A 613 24.04 -10.29 -20.46
C ASP A 613 25.52 -10.37 -20.85
N ASN A 614 25.86 -10.20 -22.14
CA ASN A 614 27.26 -10.18 -22.57
C ASN A 614 27.99 -8.92 -22.06
N ALA A 615 27.32 -7.77 -21.98
CA ALA A 615 27.91 -6.54 -21.48
C ALA A 615 28.13 -6.55 -19.96
N LEU A 616 27.16 -7.08 -19.19
CA LEU A 616 27.28 -7.26 -17.75
C LEU A 616 28.42 -8.21 -17.41
N ILE A 617 28.42 -9.43 -17.99
CA ILE A 617 29.46 -10.42 -17.70
C ILE A 617 30.84 -9.91 -18.12
N ALA A 618 30.96 -9.25 -19.28
CA ALA A 618 32.20 -8.60 -19.69
C ALA A 618 32.64 -7.49 -18.71
N CYS A 619 31.72 -6.70 -18.16
CA CYS A 619 32.02 -5.70 -17.13
C CYS A 619 32.53 -6.35 -15.83
N LEU A 620 31.86 -7.39 -15.35
CA LEU A 620 32.21 -8.10 -14.11
C LEU A 620 33.58 -8.78 -14.22
N GLN A 621 33.92 -9.30 -15.41
CA GLN A 621 35.19 -9.96 -15.70
C GLN A 621 36.34 -8.98 -16.02
N LYS A 622 36.06 -7.70 -16.28
CA LYS A 622 37.06 -6.70 -16.64
C LYS A 622 38.00 -6.44 -15.45
N GLY A 623 39.22 -7.01 -15.49
CA GLY A 623 40.24 -6.85 -14.46
C GLY A 623 40.13 -7.79 -13.24
N GLY A 624 39.71 -9.05 -13.44
CA GLY A 624 39.76 -10.11 -12.40
C GLY A 624 39.90 -11.50 -13.02
N THR A 625 40.33 -12.50 -12.24
CA THR A 625 40.37 -13.90 -12.67
C THR A 625 38.95 -14.47 -12.85
N SER A 626 38.75 -15.31 -13.86
CA SER A 626 37.46 -15.91 -14.27
C SER A 626 36.65 -16.57 -13.14
N ASN A 627 37.28 -16.97 -12.04
CA ASN A 627 36.67 -17.73 -10.95
C ASN A 627 35.89 -16.87 -9.93
N ALA A 628 35.84 -15.54 -10.11
CA ALA A 628 35.13 -14.61 -9.21
C ALA A 628 33.68 -14.30 -9.64
N VAL A 629 33.23 -14.79 -10.80
CA VAL A 629 31.89 -14.56 -11.36
C VAL A 629 31.25 -15.90 -11.67
N LEU A 630 30.14 -16.22 -11.00
CA LEU A 630 29.33 -17.41 -11.26
C LEU A 630 28.06 -17.02 -12.01
N THR A 631 27.85 -17.61 -13.17
CA THR A 631 26.65 -17.46 -14.02
C THR A 631 25.97 -18.80 -14.19
N ALA A 632 24.73 -18.83 -14.70
CA ALA A 632 24.01 -20.07 -14.97
C ALA A 632 24.75 -21.06 -15.89
N SER A 633 25.75 -20.58 -16.65
CA SER A 633 26.61 -21.37 -17.53
C SER A 633 27.95 -21.82 -16.90
N SER A 634 28.31 -21.33 -15.71
CA SER A 634 29.56 -21.75 -15.02
C SER A 634 29.43 -23.19 -14.50
N PRO A 635 30.45 -24.07 -14.69
CA PRO A 635 30.44 -25.42 -14.13
C PRO A 635 30.24 -25.44 -12.61
N GLU A 636 30.78 -24.44 -11.91
CA GLU A 636 30.69 -24.31 -10.45
C GLU A 636 29.32 -23.80 -9.97
N TYR A 637 28.49 -23.23 -10.86
CA TYR A 637 27.14 -22.73 -10.55
C TYR A 637 26.22 -23.85 -10.06
N ASN A 638 26.47 -25.08 -10.51
CA ASN A 638 25.73 -26.29 -10.15
C ASN A 638 26.51 -27.21 -9.19
N THR A 639 27.51 -26.68 -8.47
CA THR A 639 28.14 -27.43 -7.36
C THR A 639 27.13 -27.71 -6.26
N SER A 640 27.31 -28.81 -5.52
CA SER A 640 26.37 -29.31 -4.48
C SER A 640 25.84 -28.23 -3.52
N ARG A 641 26.65 -27.20 -3.23
CA ARG A 641 26.26 -26.06 -2.39
C ARG A 641 25.24 -25.13 -3.03
N LEU A 642 25.40 -24.76 -4.30
CA LEU A 642 24.48 -23.89 -5.06
C LEU A 642 23.32 -24.67 -5.69
N ALA A 643 23.59 -25.91 -6.13
CA ALA A 643 22.58 -26.83 -6.64
C ALA A 643 21.51 -27.17 -5.59
N ASN A 644 21.86 -27.34 -4.30
CA ASN A 644 20.86 -27.60 -3.24
C ASN A 644 19.93 -26.41 -2.97
N ILE A 645 20.37 -25.19 -3.27
CA ILE A 645 19.57 -23.96 -3.17
C ILE A 645 18.70 -23.80 -4.41
N ASN A 646 19.30 -23.96 -5.59
CA ASN A 646 18.67 -23.76 -6.89
C ASN A 646 17.69 -24.88 -7.27
N THR A 647 17.85 -26.09 -6.74
CA THR A 647 16.88 -27.20 -6.95
C THR A 647 15.61 -27.06 -6.11
N ARG A 648 15.54 -26.09 -5.19
CA ARG A 648 14.45 -25.98 -4.20
C ARG A 648 13.80 -24.58 -4.11
N ILE A 649 14.24 -23.60 -4.90
CA ILE A 649 13.73 -22.22 -4.93
C ILE A 649 13.55 -21.78 -6.39
N SER A 650 12.48 -21.03 -6.70
CA SER A 650 12.13 -20.56 -8.06
C SER A 650 12.82 -19.25 -8.49
N TYR A 651 13.83 -18.78 -7.74
CA TYR A 651 14.50 -17.50 -7.96
C TYR A 651 15.95 -17.75 -8.37
N PHE A 652 16.38 -17.16 -9.49
CA PHE A 652 17.73 -17.35 -10.03
C PHE A 652 18.45 -15.99 -10.11
N PRO A 653 19.63 -15.83 -9.48
CA PRO A 653 20.41 -14.61 -9.64
C PRO A 653 20.97 -14.50 -11.06
N THR A 654 21.09 -13.27 -11.56
CA THR A 654 21.69 -12.99 -12.87
C THR A 654 23.17 -13.38 -12.89
N ALA A 655 23.88 -13.08 -11.80
CA ALA A 655 25.23 -13.54 -11.52
C ALA A 655 25.51 -13.46 -10.01
N ILE A 656 26.46 -14.28 -9.54
CA ILE A 656 26.99 -14.18 -8.18
C ILE A 656 28.47 -13.79 -8.28
N VAL A 657 28.88 -12.78 -7.53
CA VAL A 657 30.27 -12.32 -7.50
C VAL A 657 30.82 -12.30 -6.08
N PHE A 658 32.12 -12.57 -5.97
CA PHE A 658 32.84 -12.54 -4.70
C PHE A 658 33.88 -11.43 -4.76
N PRO A 659 33.89 -10.46 -3.82
CA PRO A 659 34.97 -9.49 -3.69
C PRO A 659 36.24 -10.25 -3.28
N TYR A 660 37.02 -10.70 -4.26
CA TYR A 660 38.27 -11.42 -4.08
C TYR A 660 39.20 -11.22 -5.28
N VAL A 661 40.49 -11.00 -5.01
CA VAL A 661 41.54 -10.86 -6.03
C VAL A 661 42.48 -12.06 -5.96
N LEU A 662 42.51 -12.87 -7.01
CA LEU A 662 43.56 -13.88 -7.24
C LEU A 662 44.53 -13.26 -8.26
N ASN A 663 45.65 -12.69 -7.82
CA ASN A 663 46.69 -12.23 -8.75
C ASN A 663 47.92 -13.14 -8.66
N VAL A 664 47.94 -14.19 -9.49
CA VAL A 664 48.95 -15.26 -9.43
C VAL A 664 50.35 -14.76 -9.84
N LEU A 665 50.43 -13.66 -10.61
CA LEU A 665 51.70 -13.12 -11.12
C LEU A 665 52.48 -12.22 -10.13
N GLN A 666 51.89 -11.85 -8.98
CA GLN A 666 52.55 -11.02 -7.95
C GLN A 666 52.97 -11.78 -6.68
N LEU A 667 52.66 -13.08 -6.59
CA LEU A 667 52.96 -13.95 -5.45
C LEU A 667 54.46 -14.10 -5.12
N GLN A 668 55.36 -13.61 -5.98
CA GLN A 668 56.81 -13.82 -5.82
C GLN A 668 57.59 -12.64 -5.23
N ARG A 669 56.98 -11.50 -4.84
CA ARG A 669 57.78 -10.29 -4.52
C ARG A 669 57.58 -9.57 -3.18
N THR A 670 56.59 -9.86 -2.34
CA THR A 670 56.46 -9.14 -1.04
C THR A 670 55.73 -9.93 0.06
N ASN A 671 56.15 -9.70 1.31
CA ASN A 671 55.67 -10.34 2.55
C ASN A 671 54.14 -10.40 2.70
N ALA A 672 53.68 -11.54 3.25
CA ALA A 672 52.39 -12.17 2.97
C ALA A 672 51.15 -11.70 3.76
N GLU A 673 51.22 -10.70 4.65
CA GLU A 673 50.07 -10.36 5.52
C GLU A 673 49.28 -9.11 5.10
N SER A 674 49.80 -8.27 4.19
CA SER A 674 49.15 -7.01 3.80
C SER A 674 48.37 -7.06 2.47
N PHE A 675 48.50 -8.14 1.68
CA PHE A 675 48.06 -8.15 0.28
C PHE A 675 46.65 -8.76 0.02
N PHE A 676 46.03 -9.40 1.02
CA PHE A 676 44.74 -10.12 0.86
C PHE A 676 43.57 -9.45 1.59
N ARG A 677 43.45 -8.12 1.54
CA ARG A 677 42.24 -7.45 2.05
C ARG A 677 41.23 -7.30 0.92
N ASN A 678 40.12 -8.03 1.02
CA ASN A 678 38.92 -7.73 0.25
C ASN A 678 38.39 -6.38 0.74
N THR A 679 38.19 -5.43 -0.18
CA THR A 679 37.96 -4.01 0.12
C THR A 679 36.59 -3.51 -0.34
N ALA A 680 36.19 -2.32 0.10
CA ALA A 680 35.00 -1.65 -0.44
C ALA A 680 35.13 -1.30 -1.93
N GLN A 681 36.34 -1.14 -2.45
CA GLN A 681 36.61 -0.90 -3.86
C GLN A 681 36.20 -2.11 -4.72
N ASP A 682 36.38 -3.33 -4.20
CA ASP A 682 35.95 -4.55 -4.88
C ASP A 682 34.42 -4.60 -4.99
N VAL A 683 33.71 -4.21 -3.93
CA VAL A 683 32.24 -4.10 -3.93
C VAL A 683 31.77 -2.96 -4.84
N GLN A 684 32.42 -1.80 -4.80
CA GLN A 684 32.14 -0.65 -5.67
C GLN A 684 32.19 -1.04 -7.15
N LYS A 685 33.20 -1.82 -7.57
CA LYS A 685 33.34 -2.27 -8.94
C LYS A 685 32.09 -3.01 -9.42
N TYR A 686 31.60 -3.95 -8.62
CA TYR A 686 30.41 -4.73 -8.95
C TYR A 686 29.12 -3.90 -8.92
N VAL A 687 28.98 -2.99 -7.95
CA VAL A 687 27.85 -2.05 -7.89
C VAL A 687 27.81 -1.16 -9.14
N LYS A 688 28.94 -0.59 -9.55
CA LYS A 688 29.05 0.21 -10.78
C LYS A 688 28.73 -0.61 -12.03
N CYS A 689 29.19 -1.86 -12.11
CA CYS A 689 28.85 -2.73 -13.23
C CYS A 689 27.35 -3.07 -13.28
N GLY A 690 26.71 -3.36 -12.14
CA GLY A 690 25.27 -3.58 -12.09
C GLY A 690 24.50 -2.34 -12.53
N ALA A 691 24.83 -1.17 -11.98
CA ALA A 691 24.20 0.11 -12.33
C ALA A 691 24.37 0.47 -13.81
N ALA A 692 25.57 0.32 -14.37
CA ALA A 692 25.86 0.62 -15.78
C ALA A 692 25.11 -0.29 -16.77
N ASN A 693 24.67 -1.48 -16.32
CA ASN A 693 23.94 -2.44 -17.13
C ASN A 693 22.46 -2.55 -16.76
N GLY A 694 21.95 -1.66 -15.89
CA GLY A 694 20.54 -1.65 -15.48
C GLY A 694 20.13 -2.87 -14.65
N VAL A 695 21.07 -3.53 -13.97
CA VAL A 695 20.82 -4.73 -13.16
C VAL A 695 20.80 -4.37 -11.67
N ALA A 696 19.74 -4.78 -10.98
CA ALA A 696 19.63 -4.60 -9.53
C ALA A 696 20.76 -5.33 -8.80
N VAL A 697 21.33 -4.70 -7.78
CA VAL A 697 22.47 -5.23 -7.01
C VAL A 697 22.04 -5.49 -5.57
N VAL A 698 22.39 -6.66 -5.05
CA VAL A 698 22.04 -7.10 -3.70
C VAL A 698 23.26 -7.65 -2.98
N GLY A 699 23.50 -7.17 -1.77
CA GLY A 699 24.54 -7.68 -0.89
C GLY A 699 24.07 -8.93 -0.14
N ARG A 700 24.97 -9.90 0.03
CA ARG A 700 24.74 -11.10 0.83
C ARG A 700 25.86 -11.23 1.86
N SER A 701 25.49 -11.42 3.12
CA SER A 701 26.43 -11.68 4.21
C SER A 701 25.88 -12.72 5.18
N GLY A 702 26.73 -13.67 5.60
CA GLY A 702 26.32 -14.75 6.49
C GLY A 702 25.25 -15.68 5.90
N GLY A 703 25.00 -16.80 6.56
CA GLY A 703 24.09 -17.85 6.09
C GLY A 703 22.60 -17.58 6.26
N HIS A 704 22.14 -16.34 6.45
CA HIS A 704 20.70 -16.01 6.57
C HIS A 704 20.36 -14.83 5.66
N SER A 705 19.27 -14.92 4.89
CA SER A 705 18.80 -13.83 4.02
C SER A 705 17.32 -13.53 4.26
N TYR A 706 17.07 -12.52 5.09
CA TYR A 706 15.74 -12.12 5.59
C TYR A 706 14.90 -11.33 4.56
N ALA A 707 14.94 -11.74 3.29
CA ALA A 707 14.09 -11.17 2.20
C ALA A 707 14.26 -11.91 0.85
N SER A 708 14.94 -13.07 0.81
CA SER A 708 15.33 -13.73 -0.45
C SER A 708 16.24 -12.89 -1.38
N TYR A 709 16.72 -11.72 -0.96
CA TYR A 709 17.66 -10.90 -1.75
C TYR A 709 18.99 -11.61 -1.98
N GLY A 710 19.45 -12.44 -1.02
CA GLY A 710 20.68 -13.21 -1.15
C GLY A 710 20.62 -14.37 -2.16
N VAL A 711 19.46 -14.61 -2.79
CA VAL A 711 19.25 -15.62 -3.85
C VAL A 711 18.76 -15.02 -5.18
N GLY A 712 18.83 -13.69 -5.36
CA GLY A 712 18.60 -13.03 -6.66
C GLY A 712 17.18 -12.54 -6.94
N GLY A 713 16.17 -12.92 -6.16
CA GLY A 713 14.79 -12.44 -6.31
C GLY A 713 14.08 -12.87 -7.61
N LYS A 714 12.83 -12.41 -7.81
CA LYS A 714 11.95 -12.80 -8.92
C LYS A 714 12.44 -12.34 -10.29
N ASP A 715 13.08 -11.18 -10.35
CA ASP A 715 13.47 -10.51 -11.59
C ASP A 715 14.95 -10.72 -11.94
N GLY A 716 15.69 -11.48 -11.13
CA GLY A 716 17.13 -11.70 -11.27
C GLY A 716 17.97 -10.47 -10.89
N ALA A 717 18.78 -10.61 -9.83
CA ALA A 717 19.71 -9.57 -9.37
C ALA A 717 21.16 -10.05 -9.42
N LEU A 718 22.10 -9.10 -9.51
CA LEU A 718 23.52 -9.33 -9.26
C LEU A 718 23.74 -9.47 -7.75
N VAL A 719 24.13 -10.67 -7.31
CA VAL A 719 24.40 -10.97 -5.90
C VAL A 719 25.88 -10.77 -5.62
N ILE A 720 26.21 -9.85 -4.70
CA ILE A 720 27.57 -9.66 -4.18
C ILE A 720 27.69 -10.42 -2.85
N ASP A 721 28.41 -11.53 -2.84
CA ASP A 721 28.60 -12.37 -1.66
C ASP A 721 29.85 -11.90 -0.87
N LEU A 722 29.59 -11.31 0.30
CA LEU A 722 30.60 -10.74 1.18
C LEU A 722 31.26 -11.78 2.10
N SER A 723 30.96 -13.07 1.98
CA SER A 723 31.46 -14.12 2.91
C SER A 723 32.98 -14.24 2.98
N LYS A 724 33.72 -13.63 2.04
CA LYS A 724 35.19 -13.56 2.06
C LYS A 724 35.72 -12.29 2.74
N MET A 725 34.90 -11.27 2.99
CA MET A 725 35.27 -10.07 3.74
C MET A 725 35.24 -10.36 5.24
N LYS A 726 36.32 -10.96 5.76
CA LYS A 726 36.42 -11.52 7.12
C LYS A 726 37.37 -10.75 8.05
N ALA A 727 37.89 -9.59 7.62
CA ALA A 727 38.78 -8.81 8.47
C ALA A 727 38.09 -8.44 9.79
N PHE A 728 38.88 -8.50 10.86
CA PHE A 728 38.44 -8.27 12.23
C PHE A 728 39.61 -7.66 13.01
N SER A 729 39.33 -6.63 13.80
CA SER A 729 40.29 -6.09 14.76
C SER A 729 39.55 -5.47 15.94
N VAL A 730 40.15 -5.52 17.12
CA VAL A 730 39.67 -4.86 18.34
C VAL A 730 40.84 -4.08 18.91
N ASP A 731 40.64 -2.80 19.19
CA ASP A 731 41.66 -1.97 19.85
C ASP A 731 41.55 -2.04 21.39
N ARG A 732 42.53 -1.44 22.09
CA ARG A 732 42.56 -1.42 23.56
C ARG A 732 41.38 -0.69 24.20
N SER A 733 40.70 0.19 23.46
CA SER A 733 39.50 0.89 23.95
C SER A 733 38.24 0.02 23.85
N GLY A 734 38.33 -1.14 23.21
CA GLY A 734 37.21 -2.01 22.92
C GLY A 734 36.44 -1.60 21.66
N SER A 735 37.03 -0.79 20.78
CA SER A 735 36.46 -0.51 19.46
C SER A 735 36.78 -1.66 18.52
N ALA A 736 35.75 -2.31 17.98
CA ALA A 736 35.87 -3.47 17.10
C ALA A 736 35.49 -3.10 15.66
N LYS A 737 36.42 -3.25 14.72
CA LYS A 737 36.16 -3.15 13.27
C LYS A 737 35.96 -4.55 12.70
N ILE A 738 34.79 -4.77 12.11
CA ILE A 738 34.33 -6.09 11.69
C ILE A 738 33.76 -5.99 10.29
N GLN A 739 34.40 -6.66 9.33
CA GLN A 739 33.85 -6.80 7.99
C GLN A 739 32.60 -7.69 7.99
N THR A 740 31.62 -7.33 7.17
CA THR A 740 30.27 -7.91 7.17
C THR A 740 30.24 -9.41 6.84
N GLY A 741 31.30 -9.96 6.24
CA GLY A 741 31.38 -11.40 5.96
C GLY A 741 31.51 -12.30 7.18
N ASN A 742 31.91 -11.78 8.35
CA ASN A 742 32.08 -12.57 9.58
C ASN A 742 30.74 -13.18 10.03
N ARG A 743 30.77 -14.44 10.47
CA ARG A 743 29.59 -15.10 11.06
C ARG A 743 29.46 -14.71 12.53
N LEU A 744 28.24 -14.68 13.07
CA LEU A 744 28.00 -14.31 14.47
C LEU A 744 28.80 -15.16 15.48
N GLY A 745 28.95 -16.47 15.23
CA GLY A 745 29.76 -17.34 16.08
C GLY A 745 31.25 -16.98 16.08
N GLU A 746 31.81 -16.72 14.89
CA GLU A 746 33.21 -16.26 14.72
C GLU A 746 33.44 -14.90 15.41
N ILE A 747 32.46 -13.99 15.35
CA ILE A 747 32.54 -12.70 16.05
C ILE A 747 32.56 -12.91 17.57
N ALA A 748 31.71 -13.80 18.09
CA ALA A 748 31.65 -14.08 19.52
C ALA A 748 32.97 -14.66 20.04
N GLU A 749 33.51 -15.66 19.33
CA GLU A 749 34.80 -16.28 19.65
C GLU A 749 35.94 -15.24 19.61
N LYS A 750 36.07 -14.48 18.51
CA LYS A 750 37.12 -13.47 18.38
C LYS A 750 37.02 -12.36 19.43
N LEU A 751 35.82 -11.91 19.80
CA LEU A 751 35.64 -10.91 20.86
C LEU A 751 36.03 -11.45 22.23
N TRP A 752 35.72 -12.72 22.51
CA TRP A 752 36.09 -13.38 23.75
C TRP A 752 37.61 -13.51 23.87
N ASP A 753 38.27 -13.98 22.81
CA ASP A 753 39.73 -14.15 22.77
C ASP A 753 40.47 -12.81 22.81
N ASN A 754 39.88 -11.74 22.27
CA ASN A 754 40.46 -10.40 22.24
C ASN A 754 39.97 -9.53 23.40
N GLY A 755 40.28 -9.98 24.62
CA GLY A 755 40.05 -9.19 25.84
C GLY A 755 38.70 -9.40 26.50
N GLN A 756 38.12 -10.60 26.35
CA GLN A 756 36.85 -11.01 26.97
C GLN A 756 35.77 -9.95 26.75
N ARG A 757 35.61 -9.54 25.49
CA ARG A 757 34.63 -8.54 25.08
C ARG A 757 33.33 -9.23 24.66
N ALA A 758 32.24 -8.47 24.70
CA ALA A 758 30.92 -8.91 24.34
C ALA A 758 30.17 -7.83 23.54
N LEU A 759 29.22 -8.28 22.74
CA LEU A 759 28.20 -7.45 22.10
C LEU A 759 26.85 -8.16 22.21
N PRO A 760 25.71 -7.47 22.02
CA PRO A 760 24.46 -8.15 21.77
C PRO A 760 24.57 -9.04 20.52
N HIS A 761 24.27 -10.34 20.63
CA HIS A 761 24.47 -11.31 19.54
C HIS A 761 23.15 -11.98 19.13
N GLY A 762 22.66 -11.68 17.93
CA GLY A 762 21.50 -12.31 17.29
C GLY A 762 20.99 -11.49 16.10
N GLY A 763 20.52 -12.11 15.02
CA GLY A 763 19.98 -11.39 13.85
C GLY A 763 21.01 -10.56 13.04
N HIS A 764 20.53 -9.78 12.07
CA HIS A 764 21.37 -8.94 11.20
C HIS A 764 21.45 -7.50 11.73
N THR A 765 22.64 -6.90 11.77
CA THR A 765 22.91 -5.58 12.39
C THR A 765 21.97 -4.47 11.90
N ALA A 766 21.79 -4.34 10.58
CA ALA A 766 20.90 -3.34 9.98
C ALA A 766 19.41 -3.47 10.35
N PHE A 767 19.00 -4.62 10.91
CA PHE A 767 17.62 -4.93 11.33
C PHE A 767 17.45 -4.98 12.86
N GLY A 768 18.38 -4.42 13.63
CA GLY A 768 18.36 -4.50 15.10
C GLY A 768 19.55 -5.25 15.65
N GLY A 769 19.75 -6.47 15.15
CA GLY A 769 20.65 -7.44 15.74
C GLY A 769 20.26 -7.76 17.20
N PHE A 770 19.03 -8.25 17.40
CA PHE A 770 18.49 -8.57 18.73
C PHE A 770 18.78 -10.03 19.13
N GLY A 771 19.18 -10.24 20.39
CA GLY A 771 19.53 -11.55 20.93
C GLY A 771 19.45 -11.62 22.47
N PRO A 772 19.95 -12.69 23.09
CA PRO A 772 19.79 -12.95 24.53
C PRO A 772 20.37 -11.86 25.43
N PHE A 773 21.48 -11.27 24.97
CA PHE A 773 22.16 -10.20 25.71
C PHE A 773 21.52 -8.81 25.46
N SER A 774 20.56 -8.70 24.54
CA SER A 774 19.99 -7.40 24.18
C SER A 774 19.16 -6.74 25.28
N ARG A 775 18.52 -7.52 26.15
CA ARG A 775 17.79 -6.97 27.31
C ARG A 775 18.73 -6.29 28.31
N VAL A 776 19.96 -6.77 28.43
CA VAL A 776 20.98 -6.16 29.29
C VAL A 776 21.67 -4.99 28.61
N ALA A 777 22.10 -5.17 27.37
CA ALA A 777 23.06 -4.29 26.71
C ALA A 777 22.45 -3.41 25.60
N GLY A 778 21.16 -3.54 25.30
CA GLY A 778 20.53 -2.90 24.12
C GLY A 778 20.71 -3.73 22.84
N LEU A 779 20.26 -3.19 21.71
CA LEU A 779 20.35 -3.84 20.41
C LEU A 779 21.78 -3.78 19.86
N LEU A 780 22.20 -4.73 19.00
CA LEU A 780 23.56 -4.74 18.45
C LEU A 780 23.92 -3.42 17.75
N HIS A 781 22.98 -2.83 17.02
CA HIS A 781 23.23 -1.56 16.36
C HIS A 781 23.29 -0.34 17.29
N ASP A 782 22.95 -0.48 18.58
CA ASP A 782 23.15 0.58 19.59
C ASP A 782 24.62 0.83 19.83
N HIS A 783 25.43 -0.20 19.56
CA HIS A 783 26.87 -0.22 19.74
C HIS A 783 27.62 0.16 18.47
N VAL A 784 26.94 0.39 17.34
CA VAL A 784 27.60 0.83 16.10
C VAL A 784 28.02 2.30 16.23
N THR A 785 29.30 2.57 15.97
CA THR A 785 29.88 3.92 15.99
C THR A 785 30.12 4.47 14.57
N SER A 786 30.40 3.58 13.61
CA SER A 786 30.48 3.92 12.18
C SER A 786 30.27 2.71 11.27
N ALA A 787 29.96 2.96 10.00
CA ALA A 787 29.84 1.97 8.94
C ALA A 787 30.54 2.46 7.66
N GLU A 788 31.31 1.59 7.00
CA GLU A 788 31.81 1.80 5.64
C GLU A 788 30.81 1.23 4.64
N VAL A 789 30.35 2.04 3.68
CA VAL A 789 29.19 1.74 2.85
C VAL A 789 29.47 2.06 1.39
N VAL A 790 29.06 1.15 0.51
CA VAL A 790 29.01 1.37 -0.94
C VAL A 790 27.58 1.71 -1.35
N LEU A 791 27.35 2.95 -1.79
CA LEU A 791 26.05 3.44 -2.25
C LEU A 791 25.73 2.95 -3.66
N ALA A 792 24.46 3.06 -4.08
CA ALA A 792 23.98 2.57 -5.38
C ALA A 792 24.69 3.20 -6.60
N ASN A 793 25.19 4.43 -6.48
CA ASN A 793 26.00 5.09 -7.53
C ASN A 793 27.48 4.65 -7.50
N GLY A 794 27.84 3.74 -6.59
CA GLY A 794 29.20 3.28 -6.36
C GLY A 794 30.02 4.15 -5.41
N THR A 795 29.50 5.25 -4.87
CA THR A 795 30.25 6.06 -3.88
C THR A 795 30.56 5.23 -2.64
N ILE A 796 31.84 5.17 -2.25
CA ILE A 796 32.27 4.63 -0.95
C ILE A 796 32.24 5.77 0.04
N THR A 797 31.54 5.61 1.16
CA THR A 797 31.42 6.64 2.18
C THR A 797 31.37 6.03 3.57
N THR A 798 31.68 6.85 4.57
CA THR A 798 31.57 6.48 5.98
C THR A 798 30.35 7.13 6.58
N ALA A 799 29.47 6.33 7.17
CA ALA A 799 28.34 6.79 7.96
C ALA A 799 28.70 6.72 9.45
N SER A 800 28.65 7.84 10.16
CA SER A 800 28.94 7.97 11.59
C SER A 800 28.11 9.11 12.22
N ALA A 801 28.26 9.31 13.53
CA ALA A 801 27.65 10.45 14.23
C ALA A 801 28.15 11.83 13.74
N THR A 802 29.28 11.89 13.03
CA THR A 802 29.88 13.14 12.54
C THR A 802 29.92 13.24 11.02
N GLN A 803 29.63 12.16 10.29
CA GLN A 803 29.71 12.09 8.83
C GLN A 803 28.52 11.30 8.26
N ASN A 804 27.75 11.88 7.34
CA ASN A 804 26.52 11.27 6.78
C ASN A 804 25.56 10.77 7.88
N GLN A 805 25.15 11.66 8.78
CA GLN A 805 24.39 11.32 10.00
C GLN A 805 23.02 10.71 9.71
N ASP A 806 22.38 11.15 8.64
CA ASP A 806 21.12 10.63 8.11
C ASP A 806 21.26 9.18 7.63
N LEU A 807 22.29 8.88 6.83
CA LEU A 807 22.65 7.53 6.42
C LEU A 807 23.01 6.66 7.62
N PHE A 808 23.75 7.21 8.58
CA PHE A 808 24.12 6.51 9.82
C PHE A 808 22.93 6.16 10.70
N TRP A 809 21.93 7.04 10.76
CA TRP A 809 20.66 6.78 11.43
C TRP A 809 19.82 5.74 10.67
N ALA A 810 19.76 5.82 9.34
CA ALA A 810 19.03 4.88 8.48
C ALA A 810 19.61 3.44 8.53
N LEU A 811 20.93 3.29 8.46
CA LEU A 811 21.60 1.97 8.50
C LEU A 811 21.39 1.23 9.82
N ARG A 812 21.03 1.93 10.89
CA ARG A 812 20.77 1.37 12.22
C ARG A 812 19.27 1.06 12.45
N GLY A 813 18.59 0.51 11.46
CA GLY A 813 17.21 0.02 11.66
C GLY A 813 16.28 0.01 10.45
N ALA A 814 16.60 0.71 9.36
CA ALA A 814 15.77 0.78 8.16
C ALA A 814 16.04 -0.35 7.14
N GLY A 815 16.85 -1.35 7.50
CA GLY A 815 17.19 -2.50 6.66
C GLY A 815 18.32 -2.25 5.67
N ALA A 816 18.48 -3.16 4.70
CA ALA A 816 19.63 -3.21 3.78
C ALA A 816 19.52 -2.31 2.53
N SER A 817 18.54 -1.41 2.46
CA SER A 817 18.18 -0.68 1.23
C SER A 817 19.04 0.55 0.91
N TYR A 818 19.90 0.99 1.84
CA TYR A 818 20.64 2.26 1.72
C TYR A 818 22.08 2.10 1.20
N GLY A 819 22.51 0.88 0.91
CA GLY A 819 23.84 0.56 0.40
C GLY A 819 24.37 -0.76 0.93
N ILE A 820 25.49 -1.23 0.37
CA ILE A 820 26.16 -2.43 0.84
C ILE A 820 27.19 -2.03 1.89
N VAL A 821 26.94 -2.41 3.14
CA VAL A 821 27.88 -2.17 4.24
C VAL A 821 29.00 -3.21 4.19
N THR A 822 30.25 -2.74 4.05
CA THR A 822 31.45 -3.58 3.91
C THR A 822 32.12 -3.84 5.26
N GLU A 823 32.07 -2.85 6.15
CA GLU A 823 32.64 -2.91 7.50
C GLU A 823 31.77 -2.14 8.50
N TRP A 824 31.58 -2.73 9.68
CA TRP A 824 30.98 -2.08 10.84
C TRP A 824 32.05 -1.81 11.90
N THR A 825 31.97 -0.65 12.54
CA THR A 825 32.73 -0.36 13.76
C THR A 825 31.79 -0.35 14.96
N PHE A 826 32.11 -1.14 15.98
CA PHE A 826 31.32 -1.28 17.21
C PHE A 826 32.10 -0.83 18.43
N SER A 827 31.42 -0.18 19.38
CA SER A 827 31.87 -0.06 20.76
C SER A 827 31.48 -1.32 21.52
N THR A 828 32.44 -2.18 21.85
CA THR A 828 32.16 -3.44 22.56
C THR A 828 32.03 -3.21 24.06
N LEU A 829 31.45 -4.18 24.77
CA LEU A 829 31.34 -4.18 26.23
C LEU A 829 32.32 -5.21 26.85
N PRO A 830 32.72 -5.06 28.11
CA PRO A 830 33.28 -6.17 28.88
C PRO A 830 32.27 -7.33 28.94
N ALA A 831 32.73 -8.56 28.75
CA ALA A 831 31.87 -9.72 28.87
C ALA A 831 31.41 -9.89 30.33
N PRO A 832 30.12 -10.20 30.56
CA PRO A 832 29.64 -10.51 31.90
C PRO A 832 30.45 -11.66 32.52
N PRO A 833 30.89 -11.53 33.79
CA PRO A 833 31.73 -12.54 34.44
C PRO A 833 30.96 -13.84 34.73
N THR A 834 29.63 -13.79 34.78
CA THR A 834 28.77 -14.93 35.06
C THR A 834 27.49 -14.84 34.26
N VAL A 835 27.17 -15.91 33.54
CA VAL A 835 25.94 -16.07 32.75
C VAL A 835 25.31 -17.41 33.09
N ILE A 836 24.05 -17.42 33.49
CA ILE A 836 23.33 -18.65 33.79
C ILE A 836 22.45 -18.98 32.60
N SER A 837 22.72 -20.08 31.93
CA SER A 837 21.80 -20.63 30.93
C SER A 837 20.80 -21.54 31.63
N TYR A 838 19.52 -21.43 31.29
CA TYR A 838 18.50 -22.31 31.84
C TYR A 838 17.55 -22.82 30.76
N ARG A 839 16.93 -23.96 31.01
CA ARG A 839 15.99 -24.61 30.10
C ARG A 839 15.00 -25.46 30.88
N VAL A 840 13.76 -25.47 30.42
CA VAL A 840 12.72 -26.41 30.81
C VAL A 840 12.38 -27.24 29.59
N ASP A 841 12.56 -28.55 29.71
CA ASP A 841 12.30 -29.54 28.67
C ASP A 841 10.95 -30.20 28.89
N TYR A 842 10.17 -30.32 27.80
CA TYR A 842 8.88 -31.01 27.78
C TYR A 842 8.89 -32.20 26.79
N ASN A 843 10.07 -32.70 26.40
CA ASN A 843 10.23 -33.71 25.33
C ASN A 843 9.50 -35.04 25.60
N GLU A 844 9.07 -35.27 26.85
CA GLU A 844 8.31 -36.46 27.28
C GLU A 844 6.84 -36.14 27.62
N VAL A 845 6.40 -34.90 27.38
CA VAL A 845 5.07 -34.40 27.75
C VAL A 845 4.34 -33.92 26.50
N VAL A 846 3.20 -34.52 26.24
CA VAL A 846 2.34 -34.18 25.11
C VAL A 846 1.21 -33.26 25.60
N LEU A 847 1.19 -32.00 25.16
CA LEU A 847 0.19 -31.02 25.59
C LEU A 847 -0.99 -30.92 24.61
N THR A 848 -2.21 -30.81 25.15
CA THR A 848 -3.38 -30.39 24.37
C THR A 848 -3.23 -28.93 23.92
N PRO A 849 -3.92 -28.48 22.84
CA PRO A 849 -3.90 -27.08 22.42
C PRO A 849 -4.29 -26.09 23.54
N GLN A 850 -5.25 -26.49 24.40
CA GLN A 850 -5.67 -25.67 25.53
C GLN A 850 -4.58 -25.57 26.61
N GLN A 851 -3.89 -26.67 26.94
CA GLN A 851 -2.76 -26.64 27.88
C GLN A 851 -1.58 -25.84 27.34
N ALA A 852 -1.26 -25.98 26.06
CA ALA A 852 -0.24 -25.17 25.40
C ALA A 852 -0.57 -23.67 25.44
N LYS A 853 -1.84 -23.29 25.20
CA LYS A 853 -2.30 -21.90 25.31
C LYS A 853 -2.13 -21.34 26.72
N GLU A 854 -2.48 -22.11 27.75
CA GLU A 854 -2.29 -21.67 29.14
C GLU A 854 -0.80 -21.56 29.50
N LEU A 855 0.05 -22.46 28.99
CA LEU A 855 1.50 -22.36 29.14
C LEU A 855 2.06 -21.09 28.48
N LEU A 856 1.58 -20.70 27.29
CA LEU A 856 2.01 -19.47 26.62
C LEU A 856 1.53 -18.20 27.34
N LYS A 857 0.33 -18.20 27.92
CA LYS A 857 -0.14 -17.10 28.77
C LYS A 857 0.71 -16.96 30.04
N SER A 858 1.06 -18.09 30.64
CA SER A 858 1.96 -18.20 31.79
C SER A 858 3.37 -17.70 31.46
N TRP A 859 3.92 -18.10 30.32
CA TRP A 859 5.16 -17.58 29.78
C TRP A 859 5.12 -16.05 29.62
N GLN A 860 4.06 -15.51 29.00
CA GLN A 860 3.91 -14.08 28.77
C GLN A 860 3.94 -13.29 30.08
N LYS A 861 3.34 -13.82 31.16
CA LYS A 861 3.40 -13.18 32.49
C LYS A 861 4.84 -13.06 32.98
N ILE A 862 5.61 -14.17 32.95
CA ILE A 862 7.03 -14.15 33.32
C ILE A 862 7.78 -13.15 32.46
N ALA A 863 7.56 -13.19 31.15
CA ALA A 863 8.31 -12.39 30.20
C ALA A 863 8.07 -10.88 30.40
N LEU A 864 6.84 -10.46 30.70
CA LEU A 864 6.50 -9.06 30.98
C LEU A 864 6.97 -8.56 32.36
N SER A 865 7.13 -9.46 33.33
CA SER A 865 7.63 -9.13 34.68
C SER A 865 9.12 -9.44 34.88
N ALA A 866 9.80 -9.98 33.87
CA ALA A 866 11.20 -10.41 33.98
C ALA A 866 12.12 -9.20 34.18
N PRO A 867 13.12 -9.29 35.08
CA PRO A 867 14.12 -8.23 35.21
C PRO A 867 14.93 -8.09 33.92
N ASP A 868 15.57 -6.93 33.71
CA ASP A 868 16.36 -6.61 32.50
C ASP A 868 17.51 -7.60 32.24
N ASN A 869 18.02 -8.24 33.30
CA ASN A 869 19.09 -9.20 33.21
C ASN A 869 18.64 -10.64 32.96
N LEU A 870 17.34 -10.88 32.75
CA LEU A 870 16.81 -12.17 32.35
C LEU A 870 16.24 -12.13 30.93
N SER A 871 16.72 -13.04 30.09
CA SER A 871 16.17 -13.32 28.77
C SER A 871 15.26 -14.54 28.84
N VAL A 872 14.08 -14.48 28.20
CA VAL A 872 13.06 -15.53 28.29
C VAL A 872 12.54 -15.90 26.91
N ILE A 873 12.72 -17.14 26.48
CA ILE A 873 12.35 -17.66 25.15
C ILE A 873 11.44 -18.87 25.34
N CYS A 874 10.37 -18.96 24.55
CA CYS A 874 9.53 -20.16 24.46
C CYS A 874 9.42 -20.61 23.01
N SER A 875 9.56 -21.91 22.78
CA SER A 875 9.38 -22.50 21.45
C SER A 875 8.33 -23.61 21.51
N ILE A 876 7.41 -23.59 20.54
CA ILE A 876 6.37 -24.60 20.37
C ILE A 876 6.34 -25.10 18.93
N GLY A 877 6.15 -26.41 18.76
CA GLY A 877 6.11 -27.13 17.49
C GLY A 877 5.02 -28.20 17.51
N ARG A 878 5.02 -29.09 16.51
CA ARG A 878 4.05 -30.19 16.36
C ARG A 878 4.78 -31.52 16.58
N ALA A 879 4.18 -32.42 17.36
CA ALA A 879 4.57 -33.83 17.42
C ALA A 879 3.45 -34.71 16.85
N LEU A 880 3.81 -35.72 16.05
CA LEU A 880 2.92 -36.83 15.74
C LEU A 880 3.14 -37.92 16.80
N PRO A 881 2.12 -38.38 17.55
CA PRO A 881 2.32 -39.54 18.40
C PRO A 881 2.54 -40.78 17.52
N ILE A 882 3.45 -41.64 17.95
CA ILE A 882 3.59 -42.98 17.38
C ILE A 882 2.29 -43.74 17.70
N GLY A 883 1.38 -43.86 16.73
CA GLY A 883 0.25 -44.82 16.76
C GLY A 883 -1.13 -44.31 17.21
N GLY A 884 -1.44 -43.01 17.22
CA GLY A 884 -2.78 -42.49 17.58
C GLY A 884 -3.36 -41.46 16.61
N PRO A 885 -4.70 -41.25 16.59
CA PRO A 885 -5.37 -40.31 15.67
C PRO A 885 -5.29 -38.83 16.11
N ASN A 886 -4.79 -38.55 17.32
CA ASN A 886 -4.78 -37.20 17.90
C ASN A 886 -3.48 -36.46 17.59
N LEU A 887 -3.62 -35.19 17.21
CA LEU A 887 -2.51 -34.28 16.99
C LEU A 887 -2.23 -33.44 18.24
N TYR A 888 -0.96 -33.39 18.68
CA TYR A 888 -0.57 -32.62 19.85
C TYR A 888 0.56 -31.65 19.54
N LEU A 889 0.62 -30.56 20.33
CA LEU A 889 1.68 -29.58 20.24
C LEU A 889 2.88 -30.06 21.06
N ASP A 890 4.04 -30.13 20.41
CA ASP A 890 5.33 -30.36 21.05
C ASP A 890 5.84 -29.04 21.63
N VAL A 891 5.91 -28.93 22.96
CA VAL A 891 6.58 -27.78 23.56
C VAL A 891 8.08 -28.08 23.64
N SER A 892 8.77 -27.84 22.53
CA SER A 892 10.20 -28.17 22.38
C SER A 892 11.08 -27.72 23.56
N HIS A 893 10.89 -26.50 24.10
CA HIS A 893 11.56 -26.03 25.32
C HIS A 893 11.20 -24.57 25.68
N PHE A 894 11.20 -24.25 26.98
CA PHE A 894 11.30 -22.89 27.52
C PHE A 894 12.74 -22.64 27.97
N ARG A 895 13.42 -21.56 27.55
CA ARG A 895 14.85 -21.38 27.85
C ARG A 895 15.27 -19.91 27.87
N GLY A 896 16.46 -19.64 28.38
CA GLY A 896 16.99 -18.28 28.42
C GLY A 896 18.34 -18.17 29.08
N THR A 897 18.74 -16.93 29.32
CA THR A 897 19.98 -16.57 30.02
C THR A 897 19.71 -15.52 31.09
N TYR A 898 20.36 -15.67 32.25
CA TYR A 898 20.40 -14.66 33.31
C TYR A 898 21.82 -14.14 33.49
N TYR A 899 21.96 -12.81 33.57
CA TYR A 899 23.24 -12.13 33.75
C TYR A 899 23.33 -11.62 35.20
N GLY A 900 23.92 -12.45 36.07
CA GLY A 900 24.02 -12.19 37.51
C GLY A 900 24.49 -13.44 38.25
N THR A 901 24.29 -13.47 39.57
CA THR A 901 24.79 -14.58 40.41
C THR A 901 23.84 -15.77 40.42
N LYS A 902 24.37 -16.97 40.71
CA LYS A 902 23.58 -18.20 40.82
C LYS A 902 22.53 -18.14 41.93
N ALA A 903 22.89 -17.56 43.07
CA ALA A 903 21.97 -17.38 44.20
C ALA A 903 20.74 -16.51 43.84
N GLU A 904 20.96 -15.37 43.16
CA GLU A 904 19.86 -14.51 42.70
C GLU A 904 18.92 -15.23 41.75
N PHE A 905 19.50 -16.00 40.81
CA PHE A 905 18.71 -16.75 39.85
C PHE A 905 17.94 -17.90 40.48
N ASP A 906 18.48 -18.58 41.48
CA ASP A 906 17.79 -19.67 42.18
C ASP A 906 16.58 -19.13 42.96
N VAL A 907 16.71 -17.98 43.61
CA VAL A 907 15.57 -17.26 44.22
C VAL A 907 14.53 -16.90 43.15
N LEU A 908 14.97 -16.31 42.05
CA LEU A 908 14.08 -15.86 40.98
C LEU A 908 13.32 -17.02 40.31
N SER A 909 14.02 -18.12 40.01
CA SER A 909 13.45 -19.30 39.33
C SER A 909 12.53 -20.13 40.22
N SER A 910 12.78 -20.17 41.55
CA SER A 910 11.90 -20.88 42.50
C SER A 910 10.45 -20.37 42.47
N ASN A 911 10.27 -19.07 42.27
CA ASN A 911 8.96 -18.41 42.17
C ASN A 911 8.17 -18.79 40.89
N TRP A 912 8.81 -19.47 39.94
CA TRP A 912 8.20 -19.85 38.66
C TRP A 912 8.01 -21.36 38.50
N SER A 913 8.39 -22.15 39.50
CA SER A 913 8.29 -23.61 39.49
C SER A 913 6.90 -24.16 39.16
N SER A 914 5.84 -23.48 39.61
CA SER A 914 4.45 -23.82 39.27
C SER A 914 4.05 -23.45 37.83
N ILE A 915 4.77 -22.52 37.21
CA ILE A 915 4.43 -21.91 35.91
C ILE A 915 4.91 -22.79 34.75
N TYR A 916 5.99 -23.54 34.93
CA TYR A 916 6.58 -24.41 33.90
C TYR A 916 6.41 -25.92 34.16
N SER A 917 5.57 -26.30 35.13
CA SER A 917 5.14 -27.69 35.32
C SER A 917 4.29 -28.17 34.14
N PRO A 918 4.42 -29.42 33.65
CA PRO A 918 5.21 -30.55 34.19
C PRO A 918 6.64 -30.67 33.62
N GLY A 919 7.22 -29.62 33.05
CA GLY A 919 8.53 -29.70 32.39
C GLY A 919 9.71 -29.85 33.36
N ASN A 920 10.81 -30.43 32.87
CA ASN A 920 12.03 -30.65 33.65
C ASN A 920 12.96 -29.43 33.56
N PHE A 921 13.19 -28.75 34.67
CA PHE A 921 14.03 -27.54 34.74
C PHE A 921 15.51 -27.87 34.97
N THR A 922 16.38 -27.30 34.14
CA THR A 922 17.83 -27.37 34.27
C THR A 922 18.45 -25.98 34.15
N SER A 923 19.58 -25.77 34.82
CA SER A 923 20.38 -24.55 34.67
C SER A 923 21.86 -24.81 34.87
N LYS A 924 22.70 -24.00 34.24
CA LYS A 924 24.16 -24.10 34.26
C LYS A 924 24.79 -22.72 34.35
N VAL A 925 25.84 -22.59 35.16
CA VAL A 925 26.69 -21.39 35.23
C VAL A 925 27.74 -21.46 34.13
N ASN A 926 27.85 -20.39 33.35
CA ASN A 926 28.75 -20.28 32.21
C ASN A 926 29.47 -18.91 32.23
N ASN A 927 30.52 -18.78 31.42
CA ASN A 927 30.96 -17.46 30.94
C ASN A 927 30.03 -16.98 29.80
N TRP A 928 30.27 -15.78 29.28
CA TRP A 928 29.44 -15.21 28.21
C TRP A 928 29.42 -16.06 26.92
N TYR A 929 30.59 -16.52 26.47
CA TYR A 929 30.71 -17.32 25.24
C TYR A 929 30.01 -18.68 25.38
N ASP A 930 30.30 -19.41 26.46
CA ASP A 930 29.69 -20.70 26.76
C ASP A 930 28.17 -20.59 26.99
N GLY A 931 27.70 -19.45 27.51
CA GLY A 931 26.28 -19.14 27.62
C GLY A 931 25.59 -19.03 26.26
N LEU A 932 26.26 -18.47 25.25
CA LEU A 932 25.77 -18.43 23.87
C LEU A 932 25.77 -19.83 23.24
N VAL A 933 26.81 -20.63 23.48
CA VAL A 933 26.91 -22.04 23.05
C VAL A 933 25.78 -22.87 23.65
N ALA A 934 25.51 -22.72 24.96
CA ALA A 934 24.45 -23.43 25.66
C ALA A 934 23.05 -23.13 25.08
N LEU A 935 22.84 -21.91 24.57
CA LEU A 935 21.56 -21.51 24.00
C LEU A 935 21.40 -21.88 22.51
N SER A 936 22.49 -21.90 21.75
CA SER A 936 22.46 -21.95 20.28
C SER A 936 23.11 -23.20 19.68
N GLY A 937 23.75 -24.03 20.51
CA GLY A 937 24.64 -25.11 20.05
C GLY A 937 26.05 -24.59 19.74
N PRO A 938 26.94 -25.46 19.21
CA PRO A 938 28.29 -25.07 18.81
C PRO A 938 28.28 -23.86 17.86
N LEU A 939 29.04 -22.82 18.22
CA LEU A 939 29.09 -21.56 17.45
C LEU A 939 30.07 -21.61 16.27
N SER A 940 31.02 -22.55 16.31
CA SER A 940 31.95 -22.84 15.23
C SER A 940 31.43 -24.02 14.41
N THR A 941 31.03 -23.75 13.17
CA THR A 941 30.66 -24.78 12.19
C THR A 941 31.57 -24.62 10.97
N SER A 942 32.67 -25.39 10.96
CA SER A 942 33.59 -25.49 9.81
C SER A 942 32.88 -26.08 8.56
N GLU A 943 31.77 -26.76 8.75
CA GLU A 943 30.87 -27.28 7.72
C GLU A 943 29.45 -26.74 7.97
N PRO A 944 28.73 -26.24 6.95
CA PRO A 944 27.32 -25.90 7.07
C PRO A 944 26.51 -27.16 7.44
N GLU A 945 25.90 -27.20 8.63
CA GLU A 945 24.90 -28.21 8.96
C GLU A 945 23.81 -28.20 7.89
N ALA A 946 23.35 -29.39 7.48
CA ALA A 946 22.35 -29.63 6.44
C ALA A 946 21.40 -28.44 6.18
N SER A 947 21.38 -27.95 4.94
CA SER A 947 20.61 -26.77 4.54
C SER A 947 19.14 -26.89 4.97
N ILE A 948 18.77 -26.19 6.04
CA ILE A 948 17.38 -26.14 6.49
C ILE A 948 16.73 -24.97 5.77
N ASN A 949 15.75 -25.30 4.93
CA ASN A 949 14.95 -24.30 4.24
C ASN A 949 13.66 -24.07 5.01
N PHE A 950 13.43 -22.84 5.48
CA PHE A 950 12.21 -22.46 6.18
C PHE A 950 11.79 -21.04 5.79
N PHE A 951 10.51 -20.72 5.87
CA PHE A 951 10.09 -19.33 5.90
C PHE A 951 10.12 -18.80 7.33
N ALA A 952 10.46 -17.55 7.55
CA ALA A 952 10.35 -16.93 8.86
C ALA A 952 9.65 -15.57 8.80
N LYS A 953 8.91 -15.25 9.86
CA LYS A 953 8.31 -13.92 10.03
C LYS A 953 8.39 -13.47 11.45
N SER A 954 8.88 -12.26 11.67
CA SER A 954 8.92 -11.66 13.01
C SER A 954 7.85 -10.58 13.16
N ILE A 955 7.13 -10.57 14.27
CA ILE A 955 6.24 -9.45 14.67
C ILE A 955 6.67 -8.92 16.04
N PHE A 956 6.43 -7.64 16.27
CA PHE A 956 6.79 -6.95 17.50
C PHE A 956 5.56 -6.26 18.07
N THR A 957 5.15 -6.60 19.29
CA THR A 957 3.97 -6.02 19.93
C THR A 957 4.38 -4.98 20.97
N LYS A 958 3.66 -3.86 21.03
CA LYS A 958 3.85 -2.80 22.05
C LYS A 958 3.09 -3.06 23.35
N SER A 959 2.26 -4.10 23.35
CA SER A 959 1.43 -4.51 24.48
C SER A 959 1.37 -6.03 24.59
N ALA A 960 0.90 -6.51 25.74
CA ALA A 960 0.64 -7.92 25.98
C ALA A 960 -0.38 -8.48 24.97
N VAL A 961 -0.16 -9.71 24.50
CA VAL A 961 -1.14 -10.39 23.65
C VAL A 961 -2.34 -10.80 24.51
N THR A 962 -3.51 -10.35 24.08
CA THR A 962 -4.79 -10.54 24.78
C THR A 962 -5.28 -11.98 24.64
N THR A 963 -6.17 -12.41 25.54
CA THR A 963 -6.79 -13.74 25.47
C THR A 963 -7.46 -13.99 24.12
N SER A 964 -8.16 -12.99 23.56
CA SER A 964 -8.81 -13.14 22.25
C SER A 964 -7.81 -13.27 21.10
N GLN A 965 -6.65 -12.60 21.17
CA GLN A 965 -5.57 -12.80 20.20
C GLN A 965 -4.93 -14.18 20.33
N TRP A 966 -4.74 -14.68 21.56
CA TRP A 966 -4.32 -16.07 21.77
C TRP A 966 -5.34 -17.07 21.24
N ASP A 967 -6.63 -16.84 21.47
CA ASP A 967 -7.69 -17.73 20.96
C ASP A 967 -7.72 -17.73 19.44
N ARG A 968 -7.63 -16.57 18.78
CA ARG A 968 -7.52 -16.50 17.32
C ARG A 968 -6.23 -17.17 16.81
N LEU A 969 -5.10 -16.98 17.52
CA LEU A 969 -3.83 -17.62 17.17
C LEU A 969 -3.94 -19.13 17.23
N PHE A 970 -4.49 -19.69 18.30
CA PHE A 970 -4.68 -21.14 18.45
C PHE A 970 -5.81 -21.70 17.57
N GLN A 971 -6.80 -20.88 17.19
CA GLN A 971 -7.80 -21.24 16.18
C GLN A 971 -7.19 -21.29 14.77
N PHE A 972 -6.26 -20.39 14.49
CA PHE A 972 -5.57 -20.30 13.20
C PHE A 972 -4.44 -21.33 13.07
N ILE A 973 -3.71 -21.61 14.15
CA ILE A 973 -2.71 -22.67 14.25
C ILE A 973 -3.47 -24.02 14.43
N GLY A 974 -4.19 -24.42 13.38
CA GLY A 974 -4.60 -25.80 13.15
C GLY A 974 -3.61 -26.46 12.19
N GLU A 975 -3.18 -27.70 12.48
CA GLU A 975 -2.26 -28.51 11.67
C GLU A 975 -0.86 -27.91 11.31
N THR A 976 -0.42 -26.78 11.89
CA THR A 976 0.76 -26.03 11.38
C THR A 976 2.10 -26.31 12.06
N HIS A 977 3.18 -25.83 11.43
CA HIS A 977 4.60 -26.07 11.73
C HIS A 977 5.24 -24.86 12.47
N GLY A 978 6.10 -25.09 13.47
CA GLY A 978 7.03 -24.16 14.16
C GLY A 978 6.62 -22.72 14.56
N LEU A 979 6.41 -22.45 15.85
CA LEU A 979 6.28 -21.10 16.44
C LEU A 979 7.35 -20.86 17.51
N ARG A 980 8.08 -19.74 17.43
CA ARG A 980 9.02 -19.28 18.47
C ARG A 980 8.57 -17.93 19.02
N LEU A 981 8.58 -17.82 20.34
CA LEU A 981 8.32 -16.59 21.08
C LEU A 981 9.64 -16.09 21.67
N GLY A 982 9.99 -14.85 21.32
CA GLY A 982 11.23 -14.22 21.70
C GLY A 982 11.07 -13.30 22.91
N TYR A 983 12.14 -13.25 23.71
CA TYR A 983 12.48 -12.29 24.77
C TYR A 983 11.37 -11.30 25.16
N GLY A 984 10.54 -11.64 26.15
CA GLY A 984 9.55 -10.68 26.64
C GLY A 984 10.14 -9.66 27.64
N GLY A 985 9.46 -8.52 27.72
CA GLY A 985 9.87 -7.26 28.35
C GLY A 985 10.52 -6.30 27.34
N GLY A 986 10.83 -5.06 27.74
CA GLY A 986 11.38 -4.03 26.85
C GLY A 986 12.59 -4.51 26.03
N VAL A 987 12.47 -4.47 24.70
CA VAL A 987 13.47 -4.99 23.75
C VAL A 987 14.65 -4.00 23.55
N SER A 988 14.46 -2.73 23.92
CA SER A 988 15.46 -1.65 23.84
C SER A 988 15.53 -0.88 25.15
N LYS A 989 16.74 -0.49 25.56
CA LYS A 989 17.01 0.45 26.66
C LYS A 989 17.05 1.91 26.23
N ARG A 990 17.04 2.17 24.93
CA ARG A 990 17.11 3.51 24.34
C ARG A 990 15.71 3.98 23.92
N ALA A 991 15.55 5.29 23.83
CA ALA A 991 14.33 5.94 23.33
C ALA A 991 13.90 5.40 21.96
N ALA A 992 12.61 5.48 21.67
CA ALA A 992 12.02 4.85 20.48
C ALA A 992 12.55 5.39 19.15
N ASP A 993 13.06 6.63 19.13
CA ASP A 993 13.60 7.36 17.98
C ASP A 993 15.13 7.34 17.89
N PHE A 994 15.81 6.69 18.85
CA PHE A 994 17.27 6.65 18.93
C PHE A 994 17.95 6.13 17.65
N THR A 995 17.29 5.22 16.95
CA THR A 995 17.64 4.82 15.58
C THR A 995 16.39 4.60 14.74
N SER A 996 16.55 4.35 13.45
CA SER A 996 15.44 4.06 12.51
C SER A 996 14.70 2.74 12.76
N PHE A 997 15.04 1.99 13.81
CA PHE A 997 14.40 0.72 14.13
C PHE A 997 13.04 0.94 14.79
N ALA A 998 11.97 0.73 14.03
CA ALA A 998 10.61 1.07 14.42
C ALA A 998 10.03 0.26 15.62
N HIS A 999 10.73 -0.77 16.09
CA HIS A 999 10.24 -1.72 17.10
C HIS A 999 10.94 -1.59 18.46
N ARG A 1000 11.62 -0.49 18.73
CA ARG A 1000 12.33 -0.27 20.01
C ARG A 1000 11.42 -0.32 21.22
N ASP A 1001 10.18 0.14 21.09
CA ASP A 1001 9.19 0.14 22.16
C ASP A 1001 8.34 -1.14 22.23
N ALA A 1002 8.77 -2.20 21.52
CA ALA A 1002 8.15 -3.49 21.63
C ALA A 1002 8.44 -4.14 22.99
N VAL A 1003 7.45 -4.83 23.52
CA VAL A 1003 7.51 -5.58 24.79
C VAL A 1003 7.55 -7.10 24.56
N ILE A 1004 7.14 -7.58 23.38
CA ILE A 1004 7.24 -8.99 23.00
C ILE A 1004 7.58 -9.08 21.51
N SER A 1005 8.39 -10.08 21.14
CA SER A 1005 8.64 -10.44 19.75
C SER A 1005 8.15 -11.87 19.47
N PHE A 1006 7.49 -12.08 18.35
CA PHE A 1006 7.13 -13.42 17.87
C PHE A 1006 7.93 -13.68 16.62
N GLN A 1007 8.51 -14.88 16.52
CA GLN A 1007 9.18 -15.36 15.33
C GLN A 1007 8.49 -16.64 14.87
N PHE A 1008 7.69 -16.51 13.82
CA PHE A 1008 7.03 -17.62 13.16
C PHE A 1008 8.01 -18.29 12.20
N PHE A 1009 7.97 -19.63 12.13
CA PHE A 1009 8.76 -20.40 11.19
C PHE A 1009 7.83 -21.31 10.38
N ALA A 1010 8.16 -21.58 9.11
CA ALA A 1010 7.45 -22.56 8.30
C ALA A 1010 8.42 -23.45 7.52
N GLY A 1011 8.55 -24.72 7.92
CA GLY A 1011 9.10 -25.85 7.12
C GLY A 1011 10.21 -26.71 7.78
N ILE A 1012 10.08 -28.07 7.75
CA ILE A 1012 11.09 -29.13 7.42
C ILE A 1012 10.38 -30.46 6.96
N THR A 1013 10.58 -30.82 5.67
CA THR A 1013 10.47 -32.09 4.87
C THR A 1013 9.30 -33.13 4.93
N PRO A 1014 8.98 -33.81 3.79
CA PRO A 1014 9.50 -33.62 2.42
C PRO A 1014 8.45 -33.29 1.34
N ASN A 1015 8.74 -32.20 0.61
CA ASN A 1015 8.31 -31.81 -0.76
C ASN A 1015 6.83 -31.51 -1.09
N PRO A 1016 6.55 -30.51 -1.96
CA PRO A 1016 7.41 -29.41 -2.42
C PRO A 1016 7.30 -28.17 -1.51
N PHE A 1017 8.19 -27.20 -1.70
CA PHE A 1017 8.16 -25.89 -1.05
C PHE A 1017 6.78 -25.21 -1.25
N PRO A 1018 6.05 -24.82 -0.19
CA PRO A 1018 4.73 -24.22 -0.40
C PRO A 1018 4.90 -22.81 -0.98
N ALA A 1019 4.30 -22.57 -2.15
CA ALA A 1019 4.04 -21.22 -2.67
C ALA A 1019 3.30 -20.35 -1.63
N ASP A 1020 2.61 -21.01 -0.70
CA ASP A 1020 1.82 -20.42 0.37
C ASP A 1020 2.62 -20.07 1.63
N GLY A 1021 3.94 -20.31 1.73
CA GLY A 1021 4.70 -20.07 2.96
C GLY A 1021 4.73 -18.60 3.43
N VAL A 1022 5.03 -17.67 2.51
CA VAL A 1022 4.96 -16.22 2.78
C VAL A 1022 3.52 -15.75 3.05
N PRO A 1023 2.52 -16.10 2.20
CA PRO A 1023 1.10 -15.84 2.51
C PRO A 1023 0.61 -16.41 3.84
N PHE A 1024 1.06 -17.61 4.22
CA PHE A 1024 0.72 -18.28 5.47
C PHE A 1024 1.25 -17.49 6.66
N LEU A 1025 2.54 -17.15 6.65
CA LEU A 1025 3.14 -16.33 7.69
C LEU A 1025 2.48 -14.94 7.77
N ASN A 1026 2.10 -14.34 6.63
CA ASN A 1026 1.34 -13.09 6.60
C ASN A 1026 -0.01 -13.19 7.32
N LYS A 1027 -0.78 -14.25 7.03
CA LYS A 1027 -2.06 -14.51 7.72
C LYS A 1027 -1.85 -14.80 9.21
N LEU A 1028 -0.83 -15.60 9.55
CA LEU A 1028 -0.47 -15.92 10.93
C LEU A 1028 -0.09 -14.67 11.74
N ALA A 1029 0.67 -13.75 11.15
CA ALA A 1029 0.98 -12.46 11.77
C ALA A 1029 -0.26 -11.58 11.94
N ALA A 1030 -1.15 -11.53 10.94
CA ALA A 1030 -2.38 -10.74 10.99
C ALA A 1030 -3.35 -11.20 12.10
N VAL A 1031 -3.28 -12.47 12.48
CA VAL A 1031 -4.06 -13.05 13.59
C VAL A 1031 -3.62 -12.52 14.94
N VAL A 1032 -2.31 -12.35 15.15
CA VAL A 1032 -1.74 -11.82 16.39
C VAL A 1032 -1.84 -10.29 16.42
N ASP A 1033 -1.48 -9.62 15.34
CA ASP A 1033 -1.61 -8.16 15.18
C ASP A 1033 -2.30 -7.87 13.84
N PRO A 1034 -3.54 -7.33 13.82
CA PRO A 1034 -4.30 -7.02 12.60
C PRO A 1034 -3.62 -6.00 11.69
N ASN A 1035 -2.69 -5.21 12.21
CA ASN A 1035 -1.89 -4.26 11.45
C ASN A 1035 -0.41 -4.42 11.84
N PRO A 1036 0.20 -5.57 11.51
CA PRO A 1036 1.51 -5.93 12.03
C PRO A 1036 2.52 -4.92 11.48
N LYS A 1037 2.94 -3.98 12.34
CA LYS A 1037 3.92 -2.97 11.94
C LYS A 1037 5.23 -3.68 11.65
N ALA A 1038 5.73 -3.49 10.42
CA ALA A 1038 6.95 -4.06 9.86
C ALA A 1038 7.26 -5.50 10.32
N ALA A 1039 6.58 -6.44 9.67
CA ALA A 1039 6.79 -7.86 9.89
C ALA A 1039 7.44 -8.48 8.65
N TRP A 1040 8.76 -8.67 8.71
CA TRP A 1040 9.57 -9.29 7.65
C TRP A 1040 9.04 -10.69 7.35
N VAL A 1041 8.90 -11.08 6.09
CA VAL A 1041 8.50 -12.44 5.70
C VAL A 1041 9.52 -13.00 4.73
N ASP A 1042 10.19 -14.06 5.15
CA ASP A 1042 11.47 -14.41 4.58
C ASP A 1042 11.45 -15.86 4.14
N ALA A 1043 12.10 -16.19 3.01
CA ALA A 1043 12.61 -17.53 2.78
C ALA A 1043 14.06 -17.57 3.31
N CYS A 1044 14.27 -18.29 4.39
CA CYS A 1044 15.60 -18.53 4.96
C CYS A 1044 16.12 -19.88 4.48
N VAL A 1045 17.31 -19.86 3.89
CA VAL A 1045 18.16 -21.04 3.77
C VAL A 1045 19.17 -20.93 4.89
N LYS A 1046 19.12 -21.81 5.90
CA LYS A 1046 20.19 -21.95 6.89
C LYS A 1046 21.39 -22.59 6.19
N TYR A 1047 22.54 -21.92 6.20
CA TYR A 1047 23.82 -22.48 5.75
C TYR A 1047 24.66 -22.85 6.97
#